data_AF-A0A852CVN9-F1
#
_entry.id   AF-A0A852CVN9-F1
#
_cell.length_a   1.000
_cell.length_b   1.000
_cell.length_c   1.000
_cell.angle_alpha   90.00
_cell.angle_beta   90.00
_cell.angle_gamma   90.00
#
_symmetry.space_group_name_H-M   'P 1'
#
loop_
_entity.id
_entity.type
_entity.pdbx_description
1 polymer ?
#
loop_
_entity_poly.entity_id
_entity_poly.type
_entity_poly.pdbx_seq_one_letter_code
_entity_poly.pdbx_strand_id
1 'polypeptide(L)'
;RDSIFHPEEDNSLYFTYSGKSNVLEVKELNYQVNTASQIPWYENLAQMKMPWTWKSDPHSRVTVIQNLNLKVRSGQMLAIIGTTAGGKTSLLDVITCRDHGGKIKSGQVMINDKPTTPQLVRKCIAHVRQDDRLLPHLTVRETLLFVAKLRLPKFFSDSQRKKRVEDVIAELRLRQCANTRVGNEYLRGVSGGERRRVSIGVQLLWNPGILILDEPTSGLDSFTAHNLVITLSRLARGNRLVLLSLHQPRSDIFQLFDLVLLMTSGLTAYCGTAKDMVQYFTELGYPCPRYSNPADFYVDLTSIDKQTAEKEMESQKRANTLANLFLEKVKHFDDFLWKATEGDNTDTTVIKQRNSEEVINMSHHLNDQLPGALKQFTILLSRQVSNDFRDLSRLLIHGFEALLMSLLIGFLYYGHEKNGLSIRDTTALLYMTSALIPFTIILDVIAKCHSERAMLYHDLEGGMYSVSPYFFAKILGELPEHCIFVVIYGIPIYWLANLVPDPEHFLLNFLLLWLAVYSARAMALWVAALLPTLQLSAFLGNVLFTSFYLSGGFVISLNSLWTVPFWVSKISFLRWNFEGMVQVQFTDTTYEMTNGNITYQIPGKLVTQALDLDSHPLYVSYLVLTGIICSFLLLYYLSLRFIKQKSTQDW
;
A
#
# COMPACT_ATOMS: atom_id res chain seq x y z
N ARG A 1 -15.94 -19.80 49.09
CA ARG A 1 -14.88 -20.65 48.45
C ARG A 1 -14.20 -19.74 47.43
N ASP A 2 -13.67 -18.65 47.97
CA ASP A 2 -13.33 -17.40 47.29
C ASP A 2 -11.82 -17.22 47.44
N SER A 3 -11.10 -17.07 46.31
CA SER A 3 -9.73 -16.50 46.16
C SER A 3 -8.92 -17.15 45.02
N ILE A 4 -9.33 -16.99 43.74
CA ILE A 4 -8.46 -17.35 42.60
C ILE A 4 -8.25 -16.19 41.60
N PHE A 5 -8.83 -15.02 41.81
CA PHE A 5 -8.46 -13.84 41.04
C PHE A 5 -7.73 -12.85 41.94
N HIS A 6 -6.42 -13.06 42.08
CA HIS A 6 -5.52 -11.94 42.35
C HIS A 6 -5.61 -10.99 41.15
N PRO A 7 -6.04 -9.74 41.33
CA PRO A 7 -5.78 -8.72 40.32
C PRO A 7 -4.28 -8.48 40.41
N GLU A 8 -3.50 -9.03 39.48
CA GLU A 8 -2.14 -8.54 39.28
C GLU A 8 -2.24 -7.02 39.10
N GLU A 9 -1.61 -6.30 40.02
CA GLU A 9 -1.30 -4.88 39.95
C GLU A 9 -0.37 -4.62 38.77
N ASP A 10 -0.86 -4.83 37.55
CA ASP A 10 -0.23 -4.38 36.31
C ASP A 10 -0.57 -2.88 36.13
N ASN A 11 -0.29 -2.09 37.18
CA ASN A 11 -0.43 -0.63 37.20
C ASN A 11 0.71 0.07 36.43
N SER A 12 1.65 -0.70 35.88
CA SER A 12 2.64 -0.17 34.96
C SER A 12 2.03 -0.07 33.55
N LEU A 13 1.30 1.01 33.27
CA LEU A 13 1.10 1.45 31.90
C LEU A 13 2.49 1.76 31.31
N TYR A 14 3.09 0.80 30.59
CA TYR A 14 4.37 0.98 29.88
C TYR A 14 4.30 2.19 28.91
N PHE A 15 3.07 2.56 28.53
CA PHE A 15 2.75 3.57 27.54
C PHE A 15 1.84 4.65 28.13
N THR A 16 2.40 5.59 28.89
CA THR A 16 1.75 6.87 29.14
C THR A 16 2.16 7.89 28.07
N TYR A 17 1.17 8.63 27.55
CA TYR A 17 1.46 9.78 26.70
C TYR A 17 1.88 10.94 27.60
N SER A 18 3.16 11.32 27.53
CA SER A 18 3.77 12.37 28.35
C SER A 18 3.49 13.80 27.85
N GLY A 19 2.75 13.96 26.75
CA GLY A 19 2.39 15.26 26.20
C GLY A 19 1.18 15.90 26.88
N LYS A 20 0.87 17.14 26.48
CA LYS A 20 -0.34 17.86 26.92
C LYS A 20 -1.59 17.09 26.48
N SER A 21 -2.67 17.18 27.28
CA SER A 21 -3.98 16.63 26.92
C SER A 21 -4.42 17.20 25.57
N ASN A 22 -4.72 16.32 24.62
CA ASN A 22 -5.21 16.71 23.30
C ASN A 22 -6.74 16.86 23.33
N VAL A 23 -7.26 17.75 22.50
CA VAL A 23 -8.69 17.95 22.27
C VAL A 23 -8.94 17.91 20.77
N LEU A 24 -9.85 17.03 20.35
CA LEU A 24 -10.37 16.98 18.98
C LEU A 24 -11.79 17.57 19.01
N GLU A 25 -12.02 18.61 18.22
CA GLU A 25 -13.30 19.28 18.14
C GLU A 25 -13.74 19.38 16.67
N VAL A 26 -14.98 19.00 16.40
CA VAL A 26 -15.65 19.12 15.10
C VAL A 26 -16.85 20.03 15.29
N LYS A 27 -16.94 21.11 14.51
CA LYS A 27 -18.04 22.08 14.56
C LYS A 27 -18.74 22.16 13.23
N GLU A 28 -20.06 21.97 13.25
CA GLU A 28 -21.01 22.15 12.15
C GLU A 28 -20.55 21.52 10.82
N LEU A 29 -19.96 20.32 10.91
CA LEU A 29 -19.31 19.70 9.75
C LEU A 29 -20.35 19.24 8.73
N ASN A 30 -20.24 19.80 7.53
CA ASN A 30 -20.99 19.38 6.35
C ASN A 30 -20.03 18.91 5.26
N TYR A 31 -20.12 17.64 4.88
CA TYR A 31 -19.22 17.01 3.92
C TYR A 31 -19.99 16.43 2.74
N GLN A 32 -19.54 16.75 1.53
CA GLN A 32 -20.11 16.24 0.29
C GLN A 32 -19.05 15.46 -0.48
N VAL A 33 -19.44 14.30 -1.00
CA VAL A 33 -18.60 13.49 -1.87
C VAL A 33 -19.13 13.57 -3.29
N ASN A 34 -18.23 13.79 -4.25
CA ASN A 34 -18.58 13.68 -5.64
C ASN A 34 -18.44 12.20 -6.06
N THR A 35 -19.56 11.51 -6.24
CA THR A 35 -19.59 10.09 -6.60
C THR A 35 -18.90 9.84 -7.94
N ALA A 36 -18.94 10.80 -8.88
CA ALA A 36 -18.24 10.71 -10.16
C ALA A 36 -16.71 10.82 -10.04
N SER A 37 -16.19 11.40 -8.94
CA SER A 37 -14.74 11.45 -8.66
C SER A 37 -14.21 10.20 -7.94
N GLN A 38 -15.13 9.34 -7.46
CA GLN A 38 -14.76 8.03 -6.93
C GLN A 38 -14.50 7.03 -8.05
N ILE A 39 -15.22 7.15 -9.17
CA ILE A 39 -15.01 6.40 -10.40
C ILE A 39 -13.56 6.63 -10.88
N PRO A 40 -12.75 5.58 -11.02
CA PRO A 40 -11.42 5.70 -11.56
C PRO A 40 -11.44 6.29 -12.98
N TRP A 41 -10.48 7.15 -13.31
CA TRP A 41 -10.39 7.81 -14.62
C TRP A 41 -10.39 6.82 -15.81
N TYR A 42 -9.86 5.61 -15.62
CA TYR A 42 -9.80 4.58 -16.65
C TYR A 42 -11.15 3.90 -16.93
N GLU A 43 -12.08 3.84 -15.97
CA GLU A 43 -13.42 3.31 -16.23
C GLU A 43 -14.18 4.24 -17.19
N ASN A 44 -13.96 5.55 -17.05
CA ASN A 44 -14.50 6.51 -18.00
C ASN A 44 -13.88 6.33 -19.40
N LEU A 45 -12.59 6.00 -19.49
CA LEU A 45 -11.97 5.64 -20.78
C LEU A 45 -12.45 4.30 -21.34
N ALA A 46 -12.68 3.30 -20.50
CA ALA A 46 -13.24 2.01 -20.90
C ALA A 46 -14.65 2.16 -21.46
N GLN A 47 -15.43 3.11 -20.92
CA GLN A 47 -16.73 3.52 -21.46
C GLN A 47 -16.61 4.46 -22.70
N MET A 48 -15.40 4.68 -23.22
CA MET A 48 -15.09 5.63 -24.30
C MET A 48 -15.66 7.04 -24.06
N LYS A 49 -15.80 7.45 -22.78
CA LYS A 49 -16.19 8.81 -22.44
C LYS A 49 -14.98 9.72 -22.60
N MET A 50 -15.10 10.72 -23.47
CA MET A 50 -14.04 11.67 -23.73
C MET A 50 -13.70 12.52 -22.48
N PRO A 51 -12.44 12.92 -22.26
CA PRO A 51 -12.03 13.63 -21.04
C PRO A 51 -12.81 14.92 -20.72
N TRP A 52 -13.32 15.60 -21.74
CA TRP A 52 -14.14 16.81 -21.56
C TRP A 52 -15.58 16.52 -21.11
N THR A 53 -16.07 15.29 -21.26
CA THR A 53 -17.38 14.86 -20.75
C THR A 53 -17.31 14.33 -19.32
N TRP A 54 -16.11 14.26 -18.72
CA TRP A 54 -15.92 13.87 -17.32
C TRP A 54 -16.34 14.96 -16.32
N LYS A 55 -16.73 16.15 -16.80
CA LYS A 55 -17.27 17.21 -15.94
C LYS A 55 -18.57 16.71 -15.32
N SER A 56 -18.50 16.51 -14.01
CA SER A 56 -19.51 15.87 -13.20
C SER A 56 -20.82 16.65 -13.24
N ASP A 57 -21.91 15.94 -13.50
CA ASP A 57 -23.28 16.42 -13.34
C ASP A 57 -23.45 17.05 -11.94
N PRO A 58 -24.07 18.24 -11.76
CA PRO A 58 -24.25 18.84 -10.42
C PRO A 58 -24.98 17.91 -9.43
N HIS A 59 -25.81 17.00 -9.95
CA HIS A 59 -26.52 15.96 -9.19
C HIS A 59 -25.63 14.80 -8.70
N SER A 60 -24.37 14.72 -9.12
CA SER A 60 -23.42 13.67 -8.68
C SER A 60 -22.79 13.91 -7.30
N ARG A 61 -23.12 15.02 -6.64
CA ARG A 61 -22.63 15.34 -5.29
C ARG A 61 -23.62 14.86 -4.24
N VAL A 62 -23.24 13.83 -3.50
CA VAL A 62 -24.02 13.30 -2.39
C VAL A 62 -23.50 13.91 -1.09
N THR A 63 -24.39 14.45 -0.28
CA THR A 63 -24.04 14.92 1.07
C THR A 63 -23.93 13.70 1.99
N VAL A 64 -22.72 13.47 2.52
CA VAL A 64 -22.39 12.28 3.32
C VAL A 64 -22.43 12.57 4.81
N ILE A 65 -22.17 13.82 5.24
CA ILE A 65 -22.23 14.24 6.65
C ILE A 65 -22.95 15.58 6.71
N GLN A 66 -23.86 15.71 7.68
CA GLN A 66 -24.71 16.90 7.86
C GLN A 66 -24.65 17.40 9.31
N ASN A 67 -24.25 18.66 9.50
CA ASN A 67 -24.23 19.40 10.77
C ASN A 67 -23.67 18.61 11.97
N LEU A 68 -22.55 17.91 11.78
CA LEU A 68 -21.97 17.10 12.85
C LEU A 68 -21.15 17.96 13.82
N ASN A 69 -21.46 17.84 15.11
CA ASN A 69 -20.71 18.42 16.22
C ASN A 69 -20.13 17.30 17.09
N LEU A 70 -18.87 17.42 17.46
CA LEU A 70 -18.19 16.42 18.30
C LEU A 70 -17.06 17.06 19.09
N LYS A 71 -16.90 16.69 20.36
CA LYS A 71 -15.75 17.11 21.18
C LYS A 71 -15.23 15.93 22.02
N VAL A 72 -13.95 15.61 21.86
CA VAL A 72 -13.29 14.50 22.56
C VAL A 72 -11.98 14.97 23.17
N ARG A 73 -11.69 14.54 24.39
CA ARG A 73 -10.46 14.91 25.13
C ARG A 73 -9.58 13.67 25.36
N SER A 74 -8.28 13.88 25.57
CA SER A 74 -7.37 12.80 26.00
C SER A 74 -7.86 12.13 27.28
N GLY A 75 -7.64 10.82 27.38
CA GLY A 75 -8.18 10.00 28.46
C GLY A 75 -9.52 9.34 28.11
N GLN A 76 -10.21 9.82 27.08
CA GLN A 76 -11.51 9.31 26.65
C GLN A 76 -11.40 8.41 25.41
N MET A 77 -12.23 7.37 25.39
CA MET A 77 -12.45 6.50 24.25
C MET A 77 -13.85 6.75 23.64
N LEU A 78 -13.89 7.25 22.40
CA LEU A 78 -15.12 7.47 21.64
C LEU A 78 -15.38 6.32 20.66
N ALA A 79 -16.57 5.73 20.74
CA ALA A 79 -17.09 4.79 19.75
C ALA A 79 -18.07 5.47 18.79
N ILE A 80 -17.74 5.44 17.49
CA ILE A 80 -18.62 5.84 16.40
C ILE A 80 -19.36 4.60 15.91
N ILE A 81 -20.64 4.51 16.25
CA ILE A 81 -21.52 3.40 15.93
C ILE A 81 -22.50 3.85 14.86
N GLY A 82 -22.85 2.96 13.92
CA GLY A 82 -23.84 3.27 12.90
C GLY A 82 -23.92 2.19 11.83
N THR A 83 -24.88 2.30 10.94
CA THR A 83 -25.07 1.37 9.82
C THR A 83 -23.95 1.47 8.78
N THR A 84 -23.79 0.42 7.97
CA THR A 84 -22.95 0.46 6.77
C THR A 84 -23.35 1.63 5.87
N ALA A 85 -22.36 2.37 5.35
CA ALA A 85 -22.57 3.63 4.61
C ALA A 85 -23.19 4.80 5.41
N GLY A 86 -23.25 4.72 6.74
CA GLY A 86 -23.71 5.84 7.60
C GLY A 86 -22.79 7.05 7.68
N GLY A 87 -21.67 7.08 6.93
CA GLY A 87 -20.68 8.17 6.93
C GLY A 87 -19.52 8.02 7.92
N LYS A 88 -19.40 6.87 8.62
CA LYS A 88 -18.36 6.60 9.64
C LYS A 88 -16.94 6.74 9.10
N THR A 89 -16.58 5.93 8.10
CA THR A 89 -15.26 5.96 7.45
C THR A 89 -14.99 7.33 6.80
N SER A 90 -16.02 7.95 6.20
CA SER A 90 -15.91 9.30 5.65
C SER A 90 -15.61 10.36 6.71
N LEU A 91 -16.17 10.25 7.91
CA LEU A 91 -15.86 11.12 9.03
C LEU A 91 -14.40 10.94 9.50
N LEU A 92 -13.93 9.70 9.58
CA LEU A 92 -12.52 9.42 9.90
C LEU A 92 -11.57 9.99 8.85
N ASP A 93 -11.91 9.85 7.57
CA ASP A 93 -11.14 10.41 6.44
C ASP A 93 -11.10 11.94 6.49
N VAL A 94 -12.23 12.60 6.81
CA VAL A 94 -12.30 14.06 6.96
C VAL A 94 -11.43 14.53 8.12
N ILE A 95 -11.53 13.87 9.28
CA ILE A 95 -10.71 14.18 10.46
C ILE A 95 -9.21 13.99 10.14
N THR A 96 -8.87 12.99 9.34
CA THR A 96 -7.48 12.70 8.96
C THR A 96 -6.99 13.48 7.72
N CYS A 97 -7.79 14.39 7.18
CA CYS A 97 -7.50 15.14 5.94
C CYS A 97 -7.12 14.23 4.75
N ARG A 98 -7.82 13.11 4.60
CA ARG A 98 -7.64 12.11 3.52
C ARG A 98 -8.88 12.07 2.63
N ASP A 99 -9.30 13.22 2.11
CA ASP A 99 -10.49 13.37 1.31
C ASP A 99 -10.35 12.71 -0.08
N HIS A 100 -10.94 11.52 -0.23
CA HIS A 100 -11.01 10.76 -1.48
C HIS A 100 -11.99 11.37 -2.51
N GLY A 101 -11.86 12.67 -2.81
CA GLY A 101 -12.69 13.39 -3.79
C GLY A 101 -13.93 14.09 -3.21
N GLY A 102 -14.06 14.16 -1.88
CA GLY A 102 -15.06 14.99 -1.22
C GLY A 102 -14.54 16.37 -0.84
N LYS A 103 -15.44 17.27 -0.48
CA LYS A 103 -15.13 18.63 -0.01
C LYS A 103 -15.97 18.97 1.21
N ILE A 104 -15.33 19.63 2.17
CA ILE A 104 -16.02 20.27 3.30
C ILE A 104 -16.74 21.50 2.76
N LYS A 105 -18.06 21.56 2.92
CA LYS A 105 -18.91 22.65 2.44
C LYS A 105 -19.02 23.76 3.49
N SER A 106 -19.12 23.37 4.75
CA SER A 106 -19.14 24.23 5.93
C SER A 106 -18.69 23.45 7.16
N GLY A 107 -18.33 24.18 8.22
CA GLY A 107 -17.78 23.63 9.45
C GLY A 107 -16.26 23.55 9.45
N GLN A 108 -15.70 23.20 10.61
CA GLN A 108 -14.26 23.08 10.83
C GLN A 108 -13.93 21.92 11.77
N VAL A 109 -12.81 21.28 11.51
CA VAL A 109 -12.20 20.30 12.42
C VAL A 109 -10.98 20.97 13.05
N MET A 110 -10.89 20.89 14.37
CA MET A 110 -9.83 21.51 15.16
C MET A 110 -9.15 20.47 16.05
N ILE A 111 -7.82 20.56 16.12
CA ILE A 111 -6.98 19.78 17.02
C ILE A 111 -6.25 20.77 17.91
N ASN A 112 -6.50 20.72 19.21
CA ASN A 112 -5.90 21.63 20.21
C ASN A 112 -6.10 23.11 19.82
N ASP A 113 -7.35 23.47 19.52
CA ASP A 113 -7.78 24.83 19.11
C ASP A 113 -7.13 25.36 17.82
N LYS A 114 -6.52 24.48 17.02
CA LYS A 114 -5.95 24.82 15.71
C LYS A 114 -6.70 24.09 14.60
N PRO A 115 -6.97 24.73 13.46
CA PRO A 115 -7.62 24.06 12.34
C PRO A 115 -6.76 22.91 11.81
N THR A 116 -7.41 21.82 11.41
CA THR A 116 -6.70 20.67 10.84
C THR A 116 -6.02 21.05 9.53
N THR A 117 -4.73 20.73 9.46
CA THR A 117 -3.96 20.74 8.23
C THR A 117 -3.37 19.35 8.00
N PRO A 118 -3.17 18.91 6.74
CA PRO A 118 -2.59 17.59 6.46
C PRO A 118 -1.22 17.38 7.12
N GLN A 119 -0.44 18.45 7.29
CA GLN A 119 0.86 18.40 7.97
C GLN A 119 0.72 18.19 9.49
N LEU A 120 -0.24 18.87 10.12
CA LEU A 120 -0.52 18.73 11.55
C LEU A 120 -1.09 17.33 11.85
N VAL A 121 -2.03 16.85 11.04
CA VAL A 121 -2.62 15.51 11.21
C VAL A 121 -1.54 14.43 11.16
N ARG A 122 -0.64 14.46 10.17
CA ARG A 122 0.45 13.47 10.05
C ARG A 122 1.38 13.44 11.26
N LYS A 123 1.52 14.55 11.98
CA LYS A 123 2.36 14.68 13.18
C LYS A 123 1.65 14.30 14.47
N CYS A 124 0.34 14.49 14.56
CA CYS A 124 -0.40 14.37 15.81
C CYS A 124 -1.31 13.12 15.88
N ILE A 125 -1.78 12.64 14.73
CA ILE A 125 -2.77 11.57 14.63
C ILE A 125 -2.15 10.29 14.07
N ALA A 126 -2.34 9.19 14.79
CA ALA A 126 -2.17 7.85 14.28
C ALA A 126 -3.49 7.33 13.72
N HIS A 127 -3.49 6.83 12.50
CA HIS A 127 -4.68 6.25 11.87
C HIS A 127 -4.41 4.80 11.47
N VAL A 128 -5.23 3.89 11.99
CA VAL A 128 -5.25 2.46 11.68
C VAL A 128 -6.43 2.21 10.75
N ARG A 129 -6.16 1.83 9.50
CA ARG A 129 -7.17 1.55 8.47
C ARG A 129 -7.87 0.21 8.73
N GLN A 130 -8.95 -0.09 8.01
CA GLN A 130 -9.61 -1.39 8.04
C GLN A 130 -8.68 -2.53 7.57
N ASP A 131 -7.97 -2.35 6.44
CA ASP A 131 -7.04 -3.36 5.92
C ASP A 131 -5.66 -3.31 6.61
N ASP A 132 -5.17 -4.47 7.06
CA ASP A 132 -3.81 -4.61 7.59
C ASP A 132 -2.80 -4.89 6.47
N ARG A 133 -2.06 -3.86 6.05
CA ARG A 133 -1.10 -3.94 4.93
C ARG A 133 0.33 -4.07 5.44
N LEU A 134 0.78 -5.30 5.64
CA LEU A 134 2.09 -5.62 6.19
C LEU A 134 2.85 -6.56 5.23
N LEU A 135 4.19 -6.53 5.27
CA LEU A 135 5.02 -7.43 4.47
C LEU A 135 4.95 -8.87 5.00
N PRO A 136 4.60 -9.86 4.17
CA PRO A 136 4.28 -11.21 4.64
C PRO A 136 5.50 -12.02 5.11
N HIS A 137 6.69 -11.80 4.52
CA HIS A 137 7.89 -12.60 4.78
C HIS A 137 8.73 -12.11 5.99
N LEU A 138 8.36 -10.97 6.58
CA LEU A 138 9.01 -10.43 7.76
C LEU A 138 8.34 -10.92 9.04
N THR A 139 9.11 -10.98 10.13
CA THR A 139 8.57 -11.26 11.46
C THR A 139 7.91 -10.03 12.06
N VAL A 140 7.07 -10.22 13.09
CA VAL A 140 6.43 -9.11 13.83
C VAL A 140 7.48 -8.13 14.36
N ARG A 141 8.53 -8.64 15.02
CA ARG A 141 9.63 -7.86 15.58
C ARG A 141 10.40 -7.09 14.50
N GLU A 142 10.72 -7.73 13.38
CA GLU A 142 11.41 -7.05 12.27
C GLU A 142 10.56 -5.95 11.65
N THR A 143 9.27 -6.23 11.43
CA THR A 143 8.32 -5.26 10.87
C THR A 143 8.25 -4.01 11.74
N LEU A 144 8.08 -4.19 13.06
CA LEU A 144 8.09 -3.08 14.01
C LEU A 144 9.45 -2.37 14.07
N LEU A 145 10.55 -3.11 13.99
CA LEU A 145 11.90 -2.53 14.01
C LEU A 145 12.19 -1.69 12.75
N PHE A 146 11.77 -2.14 11.57
CA PHE A 146 11.92 -1.37 10.33
C PHE A 146 11.12 -0.06 10.40
N VAL A 147 9.87 -0.12 10.86
CA VAL A 147 9.04 1.08 11.06
C VAL A 147 9.68 1.99 12.12
N ALA A 148 10.17 1.43 13.23
CA ALA A 148 10.83 2.21 14.28
C ALA A 148 12.06 2.96 13.75
N LYS A 149 12.87 2.33 12.90
CA LYS A 149 14.05 2.97 12.28
C LYS A 149 13.67 4.08 11.28
N LEU A 150 12.50 4.00 10.65
CA LEU A 150 12.01 5.00 9.69
C LEU A 150 11.26 6.16 10.36
N ARG A 151 10.51 5.89 11.43
CA ARG A 151 9.60 6.87 12.04
C ARG A 151 10.16 7.54 13.29
N LEU A 152 11.01 6.86 14.06
CA LEU A 152 11.62 7.47 15.24
C LEU A 152 12.72 8.46 14.85
N PRO A 153 12.86 9.57 15.59
CA PRO A 153 13.88 10.58 15.34
C PRO A 153 15.32 10.03 15.32
N LYS A 154 16.23 10.82 14.74
CA LYS A 154 17.65 10.45 14.62
C LYS A 154 18.35 10.29 15.98
N PHE A 155 17.95 11.06 16.99
CA PHE A 155 18.58 11.03 18.32
C PHE A 155 18.34 9.72 19.08
N PHE A 156 17.34 8.92 18.69
CA PHE A 156 17.14 7.60 19.25
C PHE A 156 18.28 6.66 18.85
N SER A 157 18.96 6.08 19.85
CA SER A 157 19.94 5.02 19.63
C SER A 157 19.26 3.73 19.16
N ASP A 158 20.00 2.84 18.50
CA ASP A 158 19.42 1.57 18.05
C ASP A 158 19.01 0.66 19.22
N SER A 159 19.65 0.76 20.38
CA SER A 159 19.23 0.06 21.60
C SER A 159 17.90 0.62 22.14
N GLN A 160 17.72 1.93 22.13
CA GLN A 160 16.46 2.57 22.50
C GLN A 160 15.33 2.20 21.52
N ARG A 161 15.62 2.15 20.22
CA ARG A 161 14.64 1.70 19.21
C ARG A 161 14.21 0.25 19.45
N LYS A 162 15.15 -0.65 19.73
CA LYS A 162 14.83 -2.05 20.06
C LYS A 162 14.01 -2.16 21.34
N LYS A 163 14.39 -1.44 22.40
CA LYS A 163 13.64 -1.41 23.66
C LYS A 163 12.20 -0.92 23.42
N ARG A 164 12.04 0.17 22.67
CA ARG A 164 10.72 0.70 22.29
C ARG A 164 9.86 -0.32 21.55
N VAL A 165 10.44 -1.11 20.66
CA VAL A 165 9.75 -2.20 19.96
C VAL A 165 9.31 -3.28 20.95
N GLU A 166 10.16 -3.69 21.88
CA GLU A 166 9.78 -4.67 22.92
C GLU A 166 8.66 -4.15 23.83
N ASP A 167 8.71 -2.86 24.18
CA ASP A 167 7.65 -2.24 25.00
C ASP A 167 6.31 -2.29 24.24
N VAL A 168 6.29 -1.98 22.93
CA VAL A 168 5.07 -2.09 22.09
C VAL A 168 4.58 -3.54 22.02
N ILE A 169 5.49 -4.50 21.81
CA ILE A 169 5.15 -5.93 21.72
C ILE A 169 4.55 -6.41 23.05
N ALA A 170 5.08 -5.96 24.19
CA ALA A 170 4.56 -6.29 25.50
C ALA A 170 3.16 -5.67 25.73
N GLU A 171 2.99 -4.38 25.45
CA GLU A 171 1.73 -3.66 25.62
C GLU A 171 0.58 -4.30 24.81
N LEU A 172 0.87 -4.72 23.58
CA LEU A 172 -0.10 -5.37 22.69
C LEU A 172 -0.19 -6.89 22.87
N ARG A 173 0.49 -7.45 23.88
CA ARG A 173 0.50 -8.90 24.19
C ARG A 173 0.90 -9.77 22.99
N LEU A 174 1.90 -9.33 22.23
CA LEU A 174 2.42 -10.00 21.04
C LEU A 174 3.71 -10.82 21.31
N ARG A 175 4.05 -11.07 22.58
CA ARG A 175 5.32 -11.73 22.96
C ARG A 175 5.50 -13.11 22.31
N GLN A 176 4.44 -13.92 22.26
CA GLN A 176 4.48 -15.27 21.72
C GLN A 176 4.71 -15.30 20.20
N CYS A 177 4.18 -14.31 19.48
CA CYS A 177 4.28 -14.21 18.02
C CYS A 177 5.35 -13.21 17.54
N ALA A 178 6.16 -12.65 18.45
CA ALA A 178 7.16 -11.63 18.12
C ALA A 178 8.16 -12.06 17.03
N ASN A 179 8.55 -13.35 17.02
CA ASN A 179 9.49 -13.91 16.04
C ASN A 179 8.79 -14.75 14.96
N THR A 180 7.46 -14.71 14.91
CA THR A 180 6.67 -15.39 13.88
C THR A 180 6.51 -14.47 12.67
N ARG A 181 6.51 -15.05 11.46
CA ARG A 181 6.23 -14.30 10.22
C ARG A 181 4.82 -13.73 10.26
N VAL A 182 4.65 -12.51 9.76
CA VAL A 182 3.33 -11.87 9.70
C VAL A 182 2.39 -12.66 8.78
N GLY A 183 2.90 -13.10 7.62
CA GLY A 183 2.10 -13.83 6.64
C GLY A 183 1.05 -12.98 5.93
N ASN A 184 0.27 -13.62 5.07
CA ASN A 184 -0.87 -13.04 4.36
C ASN A 184 -1.96 -14.12 4.19
N GLU A 185 -2.88 -13.95 3.26
CA GLU A 185 -3.95 -14.92 3.00
C GLU A 185 -3.43 -16.26 2.44
N TYR A 186 -2.31 -16.23 1.71
CA TYR A 186 -1.73 -17.40 1.05
C TYR A 186 -0.55 -18.01 1.84
N LEU A 187 0.15 -17.19 2.63
CA LEU A 187 1.30 -17.56 3.44
C LEU A 187 0.88 -17.59 4.90
N ARG A 188 0.94 -18.78 5.51
CA ARG A 188 0.70 -18.95 6.94
C ARG A 188 1.62 -18.04 7.76
N GLY A 189 1.02 -17.28 8.67
CA GLY A 189 1.72 -16.41 9.60
C GLY A 189 1.00 -16.31 10.93
N VAL A 190 0.95 -15.09 11.48
CA VAL A 190 0.19 -14.80 12.70
C VAL A 190 -1.32 -14.84 12.44
N SER A 191 -2.12 -15.03 13.50
CA SER A 191 -3.58 -14.98 13.40
C SER A 191 -4.08 -13.60 12.96
N GLY A 192 -5.32 -13.51 12.45
CA GLY A 192 -5.91 -12.23 12.02
C GLY A 192 -5.95 -11.19 13.14
N GLY A 193 -6.27 -11.60 14.37
CA GLY A 193 -6.24 -10.71 15.55
C GLY A 193 -4.86 -10.28 15.99
N GLU A 194 -3.86 -11.14 15.86
CA GLU A 194 -2.48 -10.74 16.08
C GLU A 194 -2.01 -9.76 15.00
N ARG A 195 -2.32 -10.02 13.72
CA ARG A 195 -2.01 -9.12 12.61
C ARG A 195 -2.61 -7.74 12.82
N ARG A 196 -3.86 -7.68 13.29
CA ARG A 196 -4.55 -6.44 13.66
C ARG A 196 -3.82 -5.67 14.75
N ARG A 197 -3.39 -6.37 15.80
CA ARG A 197 -2.57 -5.78 16.87
C ARG A 197 -1.23 -5.29 16.35
N VAL A 198 -0.56 -6.02 15.44
CA VAL A 198 0.69 -5.56 14.81
C VAL A 198 0.49 -4.25 14.04
N SER A 199 -0.61 -4.13 13.29
CA SER A 199 -0.99 -2.90 12.57
C SER A 199 -1.18 -1.69 13.52
N ILE A 200 -1.81 -1.92 14.68
CA ILE A 200 -1.89 -0.90 15.74
C ILE A 200 -0.50 -0.59 16.31
N GLY A 201 0.33 -1.61 16.53
CA GLY A 201 1.71 -1.49 17.03
C GLY A 201 2.60 -0.61 16.14
N VAL A 202 2.48 -0.76 14.81
CA VAL A 202 3.15 0.11 13.82
C VAL A 202 2.86 1.58 14.10
N GLN A 203 1.61 1.92 14.46
CA GLN A 203 1.21 3.28 14.79
C GLN A 203 1.59 3.70 16.22
N LEU A 204 1.74 2.78 17.18
CA LEU A 204 2.10 3.13 18.56
C LEU A 204 3.60 3.43 18.76
N LEU A 205 4.46 3.01 17.83
CA LEU A 205 5.92 3.15 17.95
C LEU A 205 6.39 4.59 18.24
N TRP A 206 5.76 5.60 17.64
CA TRP A 206 6.12 7.01 17.78
C TRP A 206 5.33 7.75 18.88
N ASN A 207 4.56 7.03 19.69
CA ASN A 207 3.78 7.55 20.82
C ASN A 207 2.74 8.65 20.45
N PRO A 208 1.79 8.38 19.55
CA PRO A 208 0.73 9.33 19.22
C PRO A 208 -0.12 9.69 20.45
N GLY A 209 -0.54 10.95 20.53
CA GLY A 209 -1.51 11.42 21.52
C GLY A 209 -2.97 11.20 21.09
N ILE A 210 -3.21 11.06 19.78
CA ILE A 210 -4.51 10.80 19.16
C ILE A 210 -4.41 9.53 18.31
N LEU A 211 -5.26 8.55 18.58
CA LEU A 211 -5.34 7.28 17.87
C LEU A 211 -6.74 7.08 17.28
N ILE A 212 -6.81 6.94 15.96
CA ILE A 212 -8.03 6.69 15.18
C ILE A 212 -7.97 5.28 14.61
N LEU A 213 -9.00 4.47 14.82
CA LEU A 213 -9.10 3.11 14.31
C LEU A 213 -10.39 2.92 13.51
N ASP A 214 -10.26 2.46 12.27
CA ASP A 214 -11.40 2.14 11.42
C ASP A 214 -11.74 0.65 11.51
N GLU A 215 -12.90 0.33 12.08
CA GLU A 215 -13.41 -1.04 12.31
C GLU A 215 -12.36 -2.00 12.91
N PRO A 216 -11.81 -1.72 14.10
CA PRO A 216 -10.75 -2.54 14.69
C PRO A 216 -11.18 -3.96 15.04
N THR A 217 -12.47 -4.21 15.24
CA THR A 217 -13.02 -5.52 15.63
C THR A 217 -13.50 -6.36 14.45
N SER A 218 -13.46 -5.83 13.22
CA SER A 218 -13.96 -6.54 12.03
C SER A 218 -13.06 -7.74 11.71
N GLY A 219 -13.67 -8.88 11.36
CA GLY A 219 -12.94 -10.13 11.07
C GLY A 219 -12.30 -10.81 12.29
N LEU A 220 -12.57 -10.35 13.52
CA LEU A 220 -12.07 -10.98 14.75
C LEU A 220 -13.14 -11.86 15.40
N ASP A 221 -12.70 -12.93 16.05
CA ASP A 221 -13.55 -13.67 16.96
C ASP A 221 -13.89 -12.81 18.18
N SER A 222 -15.03 -13.12 18.81
CA SER A 222 -15.58 -12.30 19.88
C SER A 222 -14.66 -12.14 21.11
N PHE A 223 -13.85 -13.15 21.44
CA PHE A 223 -12.92 -13.10 22.56
C PHE A 223 -11.72 -12.21 22.24
N THR A 224 -11.14 -12.34 21.05
CA THR A 224 -10.04 -11.49 20.60
C THR A 224 -10.47 -10.04 20.43
N ALA A 225 -11.68 -9.79 19.92
CA ALA A 225 -12.25 -8.45 19.79
C ALA A 225 -12.39 -7.76 21.16
N HIS A 226 -12.92 -8.46 22.17
CA HIS A 226 -13.04 -7.93 23.53
C HIS A 226 -11.68 -7.55 24.13
N ASN A 227 -10.70 -8.45 24.04
CA ASN A 227 -9.34 -8.20 24.54
C ASN A 227 -8.65 -7.03 23.83
N LEU A 228 -8.92 -6.86 22.52
CA LEU A 228 -8.42 -5.72 21.77
C LEU A 228 -8.99 -4.41 22.31
N VAL A 229 -10.31 -4.33 22.52
CA VAL A 229 -10.96 -3.12 23.05
C VAL A 229 -10.52 -2.82 24.48
N ILE A 230 -10.30 -3.83 25.33
CA ILE A 230 -9.68 -3.62 26.66
C ILE A 230 -8.31 -2.94 26.51
N THR A 231 -7.49 -3.40 25.56
CA THR A 231 -6.16 -2.82 25.31
C THR A 231 -6.28 -1.38 24.82
N LEU A 232 -7.24 -1.06 23.95
CA LEU A 232 -7.53 0.31 23.51
C LEU A 232 -8.01 1.20 24.66
N SER A 233 -8.87 0.69 25.53
CA SER A 233 -9.32 1.39 26.75
C SER A 233 -8.16 1.70 27.69
N ARG A 234 -7.23 0.74 27.88
CA ARG A 234 -5.99 0.95 28.64
C ARG A 234 -5.12 2.04 28.01
N LEU A 235 -4.96 2.02 26.68
CA LEU A 235 -4.20 3.04 25.95
C LEU A 235 -4.83 4.44 26.10
N ALA A 236 -6.16 4.54 26.12
CA ALA A 236 -6.89 5.78 26.35
C ALA A 236 -6.62 6.32 27.77
N ARG A 237 -6.74 5.47 28.80
CA ARG A 237 -6.41 5.80 30.20
C ARG A 237 -4.96 6.28 30.38
N GLY A 238 -4.05 5.84 29.52
CA GLY A 238 -2.69 6.36 29.39
C GLY A 238 -2.58 7.78 28.80
N ASN A 239 -3.59 8.64 29.00
CA ASN A 239 -3.68 10.02 28.48
C ASN A 239 -3.71 10.13 26.94
N ARG A 240 -4.31 9.15 26.25
CA ARG A 240 -4.52 9.21 24.80
C ARG A 240 -5.99 9.46 24.46
N LEU A 241 -6.22 10.13 23.34
CA LEU A 241 -7.54 10.21 22.74
C LEU A 241 -7.68 9.02 21.78
N VAL A 242 -8.66 8.15 22.04
CA VAL A 242 -8.92 6.99 21.18
C VAL A 242 -10.29 7.15 20.52
N LEU A 243 -10.32 7.06 19.20
CA LEU A 243 -11.54 7.15 18.40
C LEU A 243 -11.62 5.91 17.53
N LEU A 244 -12.74 5.19 17.62
CA LEU A 244 -12.94 3.95 16.89
C LEU A 244 -14.29 3.94 16.16
N SER A 245 -14.34 3.44 14.93
CA SER A 245 -15.60 3.13 14.24
C SER A 245 -15.98 1.68 14.46
N LEU A 246 -17.26 1.41 14.72
CA LEU A 246 -17.80 0.06 14.90
C LEU A 246 -19.13 -0.08 14.16
N HIS A 247 -19.37 -1.27 13.61
CA HIS A 247 -20.65 -1.62 13.01
C HIS A 247 -21.66 -2.05 14.09
N GLN A 248 -21.39 -3.17 14.78
CA GLN A 248 -22.25 -3.73 15.82
C GLN A 248 -21.39 -4.30 16.98
N PRO A 249 -21.10 -3.51 18.03
CA PRO A 249 -20.38 -4.04 19.18
C PRO A 249 -21.25 -4.97 20.02
N ARG A 250 -20.63 -6.02 20.57
CA ARG A 250 -21.26 -6.84 21.61
C ARG A 250 -21.46 -6.03 22.90
N SER A 251 -22.40 -6.47 23.75
CA SER A 251 -22.77 -5.75 24.97
C SER A 251 -21.64 -5.58 25.98
N ASP A 252 -20.74 -6.57 26.07
CA ASP A 252 -19.53 -6.52 26.91
C ASP A 252 -18.53 -5.46 26.42
N ILE A 253 -18.40 -5.30 25.10
CA ILE A 253 -17.59 -4.26 24.47
C ILE A 253 -18.23 -2.88 24.67
N PHE A 254 -19.56 -2.79 24.55
CA PHE A 254 -20.30 -1.53 24.70
C PHE A 254 -20.06 -0.85 26.06
N GLN A 255 -19.96 -1.63 27.12
CA GLN A 255 -19.69 -1.13 28.48
C GLN A 255 -18.30 -0.50 28.67
N LEU A 256 -17.37 -0.73 27.74
CA LEU A 256 -16.00 -0.21 27.82
C LEU A 256 -15.86 1.21 27.26
N PHE A 257 -16.86 1.73 26.53
CA PHE A 257 -16.80 3.05 25.91
C PHE A 257 -17.13 4.16 26.89
N ASP A 258 -16.34 5.24 26.85
CA ASP A 258 -16.63 6.44 27.64
C ASP A 258 -17.70 7.29 26.93
N LEU A 259 -17.54 7.45 25.61
CA LEU A 259 -18.43 8.23 24.76
C LEU A 259 -18.92 7.39 23.58
N VAL A 260 -20.15 7.63 23.14
CA VAL A 260 -20.78 7.00 21.98
C VAL A 260 -21.33 8.08 21.06
N LEU A 261 -21.02 7.96 19.78
CA LEU A 261 -21.60 8.75 18.69
C LEU A 261 -22.37 7.79 17.78
N LEU A 262 -23.69 7.89 17.76
CA LEU A 262 -24.56 7.14 16.86
C LEU A 262 -24.83 7.95 15.59
N MET A 263 -24.41 7.42 14.44
CA MET A 263 -24.57 8.04 13.13
C MET A 263 -25.51 7.24 12.22
N THR A 264 -26.38 7.97 11.51
CA THR A 264 -27.30 7.41 10.52
C THR A 264 -27.32 8.29 9.28
N SER A 265 -26.94 7.73 8.13
CA SER A 265 -26.95 8.44 6.83
C SER A 265 -26.35 9.85 6.88
N GLY A 266 -25.26 10.02 7.65
CA GLY A 266 -24.58 11.31 7.80
C GLY A 266 -25.13 12.25 8.88
N LEU A 267 -26.23 11.89 9.53
CA LEU A 267 -26.83 12.62 10.65
C LEU A 267 -26.39 12.03 11.99
N THR A 268 -26.32 12.88 13.01
CA THR A 268 -26.05 12.48 14.40
C THR A 268 -27.37 12.18 15.12
N ALA A 269 -27.61 10.92 15.46
CA ALA A 269 -28.79 10.50 16.22
C ALA A 269 -28.58 10.62 17.74
N TYR A 270 -27.34 10.43 18.20
CA TYR A 270 -26.95 10.58 19.60
C TYR A 270 -25.45 10.85 19.73
N CYS A 271 -25.05 11.72 20.64
CA CYS A 271 -23.68 11.90 21.09
C CYS A 271 -23.67 12.20 22.60
N GLY A 272 -23.01 11.36 23.38
CA GLY A 272 -23.00 11.46 24.84
C GLY A 272 -22.24 10.30 25.48
N THR A 273 -22.38 10.12 26.79
CA THR A 273 -21.76 8.98 27.47
C THR A 273 -22.46 7.67 27.10
N ALA A 274 -21.74 6.55 27.17
CA ALA A 274 -22.32 5.23 26.87
C ALA A 274 -23.45 4.85 27.84
N LYS A 275 -23.34 5.25 29.12
CA LYS A 275 -24.32 4.95 30.17
C LYS A 275 -25.64 5.69 29.93
N ASP A 276 -25.52 6.94 29.50
CA ASP A 276 -26.64 7.86 29.31
C ASP A 276 -27.48 7.53 28.07
N MET A 277 -26.93 6.77 27.11
CA MET A 277 -27.58 6.47 25.83
C MET A 277 -28.93 5.76 26.01
N VAL A 278 -29.04 4.82 26.95
CA VAL A 278 -30.29 4.08 27.18
C VAL A 278 -31.35 5.01 27.75
N GLN A 279 -30.97 5.90 28.67
CA GLN A 279 -31.88 6.87 29.27
C GLN A 279 -32.39 7.87 28.22
N TYR A 280 -31.51 8.38 27.37
CA TYR A 280 -31.85 9.30 26.29
C TYR A 280 -32.96 8.74 25.37
N PHE A 281 -32.79 7.53 24.85
CA PHE A 281 -33.81 6.94 23.97
C PHE A 281 -35.08 6.52 24.73
N THR A 282 -34.98 6.21 26.02
CA THR A 282 -36.16 5.94 26.86
C THR A 282 -37.01 7.20 27.04
N GLU A 283 -36.41 8.37 27.23
CA GLU A 283 -37.12 9.67 27.27
C GLU A 283 -37.80 10.01 25.94
N LEU A 284 -37.27 9.50 24.82
CA LEU A 284 -37.86 9.66 23.49
C LEU A 284 -38.98 8.64 23.19
N GLY A 285 -39.29 7.74 24.13
CA GLY A 285 -40.32 6.71 23.97
C GLY A 285 -39.83 5.40 23.36
N TYR A 286 -38.52 5.19 23.25
CA TYR A 286 -37.90 3.97 22.71
C TYR A 286 -37.04 3.25 23.79
N PRO A 287 -37.67 2.62 24.80
CA PRO A 287 -36.93 1.86 25.81
C PRO A 287 -36.28 0.61 25.21
N CYS A 288 -35.05 0.32 25.63
CA CYS A 288 -34.37 -0.92 25.22
C CYS A 288 -34.97 -2.13 25.95
N PRO A 289 -35.32 -3.23 25.24
CA PRO A 289 -35.74 -4.48 25.87
C PRO A 289 -34.67 -5.07 26.80
N ARG A 290 -35.09 -5.74 27.89
CA ARG A 290 -34.18 -6.24 28.96
C ARG A 290 -33.08 -7.20 28.50
N TYR A 291 -33.35 -8.02 27.49
CA TYR A 291 -32.42 -9.02 26.96
C TYR A 291 -31.88 -8.66 25.58
N SER A 292 -32.00 -7.38 25.20
CA SER A 292 -31.44 -6.86 23.95
C SER A 292 -30.15 -6.09 24.22
N ASN A 293 -29.22 -6.17 23.26
CA ASN A 293 -28.02 -5.36 23.29
C ASN A 293 -28.38 -3.91 22.95
N PRO A 294 -28.10 -2.91 23.83
CA PRO A 294 -28.43 -1.52 23.56
C PRO A 294 -27.84 -1.02 22.24
N ALA A 295 -26.57 -1.33 21.96
CA ALA A 295 -25.91 -0.89 20.74
C ALA A 295 -26.59 -1.41 19.48
N ASP A 296 -27.01 -2.69 19.49
CA ASP A 296 -27.68 -3.33 18.35
C ASP A 296 -29.09 -2.75 18.17
N PHE A 297 -29.86 -2.67 19.25
CA PHE A 297 -31.22 -2.15 19.24
C PHE A 297 -31.31 -0.72 18.70
N TYR A 298 -30.42 0.17 19.12
CA TYR A 298 -30.45 1.56 18.65
C TYR A 298 -29.86 1.75 17.26
N VAL A 299 -28.93 0.89 16.83
CA VAL A 299 -28.52 0.85 15.41
C VAL A 299 -29.70 0.42 14.54
N ASP A 300 -30.44 -0.62 14.93
CA ASP A 300 -31.62 -1.08 14.20
C ASP A 300 -32.72 -0.01 14.17
N LEU A 301 -32.98 0.64 15.30
CA LEU A 301 -33.96 1.73 15.40
C LEU A 301 -33.64 2.88 14.43
N THR A 302 -32.36 3.21 14.33
CA THR A 302 -31.90 4.32 13.49
C THR A 302 -31.57 3.88 12.07
N SER A 303 -31.58 2.59 11.74
CA SER A 303 -31.35 2.09 10.39
C SER A 303 -32.51 2.42 9.44
N ILE A 304 -32.18 2.61 8.16
CA ILE A 304 -33.15 2.83 7.08
C ILE A 304 -33.40 1.49 6.39
N ASP A 305 -34.66 1.05 6.39
CA ASP A 305 -35.08 -0.20 5.78
C ASP A 305 -35.42 0.04 4.30
N LYS A 306 -34.64 -0.56 3.39
CA LYS A 306 -34.79 -0.43 1.94
C LYS A 306 -35.63 -1.55 1.30
N GLN A 307 -36.29 -2.40 2.08
CA GLN A 307 -37.07 -3.52 1.54
C GLN A 307 -38.25 -3.07 0.67
N THR A 308 -38.96 -2.02 1.08
CA THR A 308 -40.08 -1.43 0.33
C THR A 308 -40.01 0.09 0.40
N ALA A 309 -40.47 0.78 -0.65
CA ALA A 309 -40.44 2.24 -0.72
C ALA A 309 -41.21 2.90 0.44
N GLU A 310 -42.30 2.26 0.90
CA GLU A 310 -43.09 2.72 2.06
C GLU A 310 -42.28 2.66 3.36
N LYS A 311 -41.62 1.53 3.63
CA LYS A 311 -40.77 1.36 4.82
C LYS A 311 -39.52 2.23 4.77
N GLU A 312 -38.96 2.46 3.59
CA GLU A 312 -37.83 3.37 3.40
C GLU A 312 -38.22 4.79 3.78
N MET A 313 -39.38 5.27 3.29
CA MET A 313 -39.89 6.59 3.63
C MET A 313 -40.20 6.73 5.12
N GLU A 314 -40.83 5.71 5.74
CA GLU A 314 -41.13 5.71 7.17
C GLU A 314 -39.86 5.73 8.03
N SER A 315 -38.91 4.83 7.75
CA SER A 315 -37.65 4.73 8.49
C SER A 315 -36.76 5.97 8.30
N GLN A 316 -36.74 6.56 7.10
CA GLN A 316 -36.06 7.83 6.84
C GLN A 316 -36.68 8.97 7.64
N LYS A 317 -38.01 9.05 7.70
CA LYS A 317 -38.71 10.06 8.50
C LYS A 317 -38.42 9.90 9.99
N ARG A 318 -38.41 8.66 10.49
CA ARG A 318 -38.03 8.33 11.88
C ARG A 318 -36.61 8.79 12.20
N ALA A 319 -35.63 8.41 11.37
CA ALA A 319 -34.23 8.79 11.55
C ALA A 319 -34.03 10.31 11.56
N ASN A 320 -34.64 11.03 10.62
CA ASN A 320 -34.58 12.50 10.57
C ASN A 320 -35.21 13.15 11.81
N THR A 321 -36.34 12.61 12.29
CA THR A 321 -37.01 13.10 13.50
C THR A 321 -36.12 12.94 14.72
N LEU A 322 -35.50 11.75 14.90
CA LEU A 322 -34.57 11.49 16.01
C LEU A 322 -33.33 12.41 15.95
N ALA A 323 -32.77 12.63 14.76
CA ALA A 323 -31.62 13.53 14.58
C ALA A 323 -31.98 14.99 14.92
N ASN A 324 -33.15 15.48 14.50
CA ASN A 324 -33.60 16.83 14.82
C ASN A 324 -33.86 17.03 16.32
N LEU A 325 -34.50 16.05 16.97
CA LEU A 325 -34.73 16.07 18.42
C LEU A 325 -33.41 16.10 19.21
N PHE A 326 -32.39 15.38 18.74
CA PHE A 326 -31.06 15.42 19.32
C PHE A 326 -30.45 16.83 19.23
N LEU A 327 -30.49 17.43 18.04
CA LEU A 327 -29.96 18.78 17.82
C LEU A 327 -30.66 19.82 18.69
N GLU A 328 -31.97 19.72 18.88
CA GLU A 328 -32.73 20.61 19.78
C GLU A 328 -32.32 20.44 21.25
N LYS A 329 -32.23 19.20 21.75
CA LYS A 329 -31.84 18.93 23.14
C LYS A 329 -30.39 19.35 23.46
N VAL A 330 -29.51 19.34 22.47
CA VAL A 330 -28.07 19.62 22.66
C VAL A 330 -27.69 21.07 22.37
N LYS A 331 -28.58 21.88 21.77
CA LYS A 331 -28.31 23.27 21.37
C LYS A 331 -27.78 24.17 22.49
N HIS A 332 -28.09 23.87 23.75
CA HIS A 332 -27.70 24.65 24.92
C HIS A 332 -26.45 24.12 25.64
N PHE A 333 -25.87 23.01 25.20
CA PHE A 333 -24.67 22.43 25.81
C PHE A 333 -23.40 22.84 25.04
N ASP A 334 -22.47 23.53 25.71
CA ASP A 334 -21.20 24.00 25.11
C ASP A 334 -20.29 22.89 24.56
N ASP A 335 -20.41 21.67 25.10
CA ASP A 335 -19.63 20.50 24.67
C ASP A 335 -20.35 19.65 23.61
N PHE A 336 -21.58 20.02 23.20
CA PHE A 336 -22.44 19.26 22.28
C PHE A 336 -22.69 17.79 22.68
N LEU A 337 -22.52 17.47 23.96
CA LEU A 337 -22.77 16.15 24.53
C LEU A 337 -24.09 16.17 25.31
N TRP A 338 -24.95 15.20 25.06
CA TRP A 338 -26.09 14.97 25.92
C TRP A 338 -25.61 14.45 27.28
N LYS A 339 -26.13 15.05 28.35
CA LYS A 339 -25.95 14.62 29.74
C LYS A 339 -27.33 14.46 30.34
N ALA A 340 -27.55 13.36 31.06
CA ALA A 340 -28.76 13.20 31.84
C ALA A 340 -28.88 14.39 32.82
N THR A 341 -30.07 14.96 32.94
CA THR A 341 -30.37 15.96 33.97
C THR A 341 -30.47 15.24 35.31
N GLU A 342 -29.33 14.99 35.95
CA GLU A 342 -29.33 14.70 37.37
C GLU A 342 -29.62 16.01 38.12
N GLY A 343 -30.71 16.01 38.88
CA GLY A 343 -31.02 17.10 39.80
C GLY A 343 -29.85 17.36 40.75
N ASP A 344 -29.74 18.61 41.20
CA ASP A 344 -28.81 19.08 42.23
C ASP A 344 -28.42 18.00 43.24
N ASN A 345 -27.27 17.37 43.00
CA ASN A 345 -26.43 16.78 44.03
C ASN A 345 -25.00 17.03 43.58
N THR A 346 -24.58 18.25 43.88
CA THR A 346 -23.21 18.74 43.82
C THR A 346 -22.35 18.00 44.85
N ASP A 347 -21.99 16.74 44.58
CA ASP A 347 -20.67 16.24 45.01
C ASP A 347 -19.65 16.67 43.97
N THR A 348 -19.37 17.97 44.03
CA THR A 348 -18.23 18.59 43.38
C THR A 348 -16.98 18.05 44.07
N THR A 349 -16.53 16.86 43.65
CA THR A 349 -15.10 16.55 43.66
C THR A 349 -14.47 17.38 42.55
N VAL A 350 -14.40 18.69 42.82
CA VAL A 350 -13.43 19.58 42.19
C VAL A 350 -12.09 18.93 42.47
N ILE A 351 -11.57 18.20 41.49
CA ILE A 351 -10.14 17.94 41.40
C ILE A 351 -9.55 19.34 41.34
N LYS A 352 -9.10 19.82 42.51
CA LYS A 352 -8.33 21.05 42.66
C LYS A 352 -7.33 21.03 41.52
N GLN A 353 -7.45 22.02 40.62
CA GLN A 353 -6.32 22.45 39.80
C GLN A 353 -5.16 22.62 40.77
N ARG A 354 -4.29 21.63 40.77
CA ARG A 354 -3.02 21.72 41.47
C ARG A 354 -2.27 22.78 40.67
N ASN A 355 -2.22 23.99 41.22
CA ASN A 355 -1.32 25.04 40.77
C ASN A 355 0.06 24.38 40.64
N SER A 356 0.40 24.06 39.40
CA SER A 356 1.72 23.57 39.04
C SER A 356 2.53 24.82 38.77
N GLU A 357 2.81 25.55 39.86
CA GLU A 357 3.96 26.45 39.85
C GLU A 357 5.21 25.58 39.72
N GLU A 358 6.11 26.04 38.86
CA GLU A 358 7.33 25.39 38.39
C GLU A 358 7.11 24.19 37.43
N VAL A 359 6.37 24.44 36.35
CA VAL A 359 6.59 23.70 35.10
C VAL A 359 8.01 24.01 34.64
N ILE A 360 8.92 23.08 34.90
CA ILE A 360 10.24 23.00 34.31
C ILE A 360 10.07 23.20 32.80
N ASN A 361 10.51 24.36 32.32
CA ASN A 361 10.65 24.67 30.91
C ASN A 361 11.61 23.66 30.26
N MET A 362 11.07 22.70 29.51
CA MET A 362 11.81 21.85 28.56
C MET A 362 10.81 21.00 27.76
N SER A 363 10.67 21.04 26.44
CA SER A 363 11.19 21.87 25.37
C SER A 363 10.18 21.77 24.21
N HIS A 364 9.53 22.88 23.83
CA HIS A 364 9.44 23.14 22.40
C HIS A 364 10.89 23.11 21.88
N HIS A 365 11.14 22.51 20.71
CA HIS A 365 12.45 22.09 20.17
C HIS A 365 12.77 20.62 20.52
N LEU A 366 13.12 19.75 19.57
CA LEU A 366 14.05 19.95 18.46
C LEU A 366 13.62 19.13 17.25
N ASN A 367 13.56 19.74 16.06
CA ASN A 367 13.66 19.09 14.75
C ASN A 367 13.13 17.63 14.71
N ASP A 368 11.82 17.46 14.51
CA ASP A 368 11.22 16.22 13.99
C ASP A 368 11.69 15.98 12.54
N GLN A 369 13.00 15.95 12.35
CA GLN A 369 13.61 15.55 11.13
C GLN A 369 13.54 14.03 11.13
N LEU A 370 12.61 13.55 10.30
CA LEU A 370 12.65 12.19 9.76
C LEU A 370 14.10 11.79 9.44
N PRO A 371 14.44 10.49 9.53
CA PRO A 371 15.76 10.02 9.14
C PRO A 371 16.11 10.55 7.75
N GLY A 372 17.39 10.91 7.54
CA GLY A 372 17.82 11.51 6.27
C GLY A 372 17.57 10.55 5.10
N ALA A 373 17.45 11.07 3.89
CA ALA A 373 17.12 10.29 2.69
C ALA A 373 18.02 9.06 2.50
N LEU A 374 19.33 9.18 2.77
CA LEU A 374 20.27 8.05 2.72
C LEU A 374 19.95 6.96 3.76
N LYS A 375 19.61 7.35 4.98
CA LYS A 375 19.23 6.39 6.02
C LYS A 375 17.90 5.72 5.66
N GLN A 376 16.91 6.46 5.17
CA GLN A 376 15.67 5.89 4.63
C GLN A 376 15.97 4.86 3.53
N PHE A 377 16.82 5.22 2.56
CA PHE A 377 17.24 4.34 1.48
C PHE A 377 17.88 3.05 2.00
N THR A 378 18.88 3.11 2.89
CA THR A 378 19.55 1.91 3.43
C THR A 378 18.58 0.97 4.17
N ILE A 379 17.63 1.54 4.93
CA ILE A 379 16.63 0.77 5.66
C ILE A 379 15.65 0.11 4.68
N LEU A 380 15.17 0.85 3.69
CA LEU A 380 14.25 0.35 2.67
C LEU A 380 14.91 -0.73 1.81
N LEU A 381 16.17 -0.55 1.43
CA LEU A 381 16.94 -1.54 0.68
C LEU A 381 17.11 -2.82 1.50
N SER A 382 17.54 -2.71 2.75
CA SER A 382 17.67 -3.86 3.65
C SER A 382 16.34 -4.58 3.87
N ARG A 383 15.23 -3.83 4.01
CA ARG A 383 13.87 -4.36 4.12
C ARG A 383 13.46 -5.12 2.85
N GLN A 384 13.67 -4.52 1.67
CA GLN A 384 13.30 -5.12 0.38
C GLN A 384 14.08 -6.40 0.14
N VAL A 385 15.40 -6.36 0.24
CA VAL A 385 16.27 -7.53 0.05
C VAL A 385 15.90 -8.63 1.05
N SER A 386 15.64 -8.30 2.32
CA SER A 386 15.24 -9.30 3.31
C SER A 386 13.89 -9.93 3.01
N ASN A 387 12.93 -9.15 2.52
CA ASN A 387 11.62 -9.66 2.13
C ASN A 387 11.72 -10.59 0.92
N ASP A 388 12.44 -10.16 -0.11
CA ASP A 388 12.54 -10.87 -1.39
C ASP A 388 13.37 -12.16 -1.26
N PHE A 389 14.52 -12.12 -0.56
CA PHE A 389 15.33 -13.33 -0.34
C PHE A 389 14.66 -14.37 0.56
N ARG A 390 13.68 -13.97 1.38
CA ARG A 390 12.91 -14.89 2.22
C ARG A 390 11.66 -15.42 1.53
N ASP A 391 11.30 -14.85 0.39
CA ASP A 391 10.30 -15.40 -0.52
C ASP A 391 10.90 -16.53 -1.37
N LEU A 392 11.29 -17.60 -0.67
CA LEU A 392 11.99 -18.73 -1.27
C LEU A 392 11.14 -19.40 -2.35
N SER A 393 9.82 -19.47 -2.17
CA SER A 393 8.91 -20.06 -3.14
C SER A 393 8.98 -19.34 -4.48
N ARG A 394 8.92 -18.00 -4.47
CA ARG A 394 9.07 -17.19 -5.67
C ARG A 394 10.45 -17.39 -6.30
N LEU A 395 11.52 -17.26 -5.52
CA LEU A 395 12.90 -17.43 -6.02
C LEU A 395 13.15 -18.80 -6.66
N LEU A 396 12.65 -19.88 -6.06
CA LEU A 396 12.80 -21.23 -6.59
C LEU A 396 12.01 -21.43 -7.88
N ILE A 397 10.76 -20.94 -7.94
CA ILE A 397 9.90 -21.08 -9.13
C ILE A 397 10.55 -20.36 -10.33
N HIS A 398 10.97 -19.11 -10.17
CA HIS A 398 11.59 -18.36 -11.26
C HIS A 398 12.97 -18.89 -11.62
N GLY A 399 13.77 -19.33 -10.64
CA GLY A 399 15.06 -19.95 -10.90
C GLY A 399 14.91 -21.25 -11.70
N PHE A 400 13.92 -22.06 -11.36
CA PHE A 400 13.59 -23.29 -12.10
C PHE A 400 13.02 -22.98 -13.49
N GLU A 401 12.14 -21.99 -13.63
CA GLU A 401 11.59 -21.55 -14.92
C GLU A 401 12.70 -21.06 -15.85
N ALA A 402 13.61 -20.21 -15.35
CA ALA A 402 14.75 -19.70 -16.12
C ALA A 402 15.70 -20.82 -16.55
N LEU A 403 16.00 -21.77 -15.64
CA LEU A 403 16.83 -22.93 -15.95
C LEU A 403 16.18 -23.85 -16.99
N LEU A 404 14.88 -24.13 -16.85
CA LEU A 404 14.14 -24.98 -17.78
C LEU A 404 14.10 -24.35 -19.18
N MET A 405 13.82 -23.06 -19.27
CA MET A 405 13.85 -22.32 -20.55
C MET A 405 15.25 -22.31 -21.16
N SER A 406 16.27 -22.11 -20.32
CA SER A 406 17.68 -22.14 -20.74
C SER A 406 18.09 -23.49 -21.33
N LEU A 407 17.77 -24.58 -20.64
CA LEU A 407 18.06 -25.95 -21.11
C LEU A 407 17.26 -26.30 -22.36
N LEU A 408 15.99 -25.91 -22.45
CA LEU A 408 15.15 -26.18 -23.62
C LEU A 408 15.73 -25.50 -24.86
N ILE A 409 16.07 -24.21 -24.77
CA ILE A 409 16.68 -23.47 -25.88
C ILE A 409 18.06 -24.06 -26.22
N GLY A 410 18.89 -24.34 -25.20
CA GLY A 410 20.22 -24.91 -25.39
C GLY A 410 20.21 -26.29 -26.05
N PHE A 411 19.26 -27.16 -25.69
CA PHE A 411 19.11 -28.47 -26.33
C PHE A 411 18.48 -28.37 -27.72
N LEU A 412 17.56 -27.43 -27.94
CA LEU A 412 16.96 -27.21 -29.26
C LEU A 412 18.01 -26.79 -30.30
N TYR A 413 18.99 -25.98 -29.89
CA TYR A 413 20.07 -25.48 -30.73
C TYR A 413 21.43 -26.11 -30.37
N TYR A 414 21.45 -27.39 -30.02
CA TYR A 414 22.66 -28.07 -29.57
C TYR A 414 23.78 -28.02 -30.63
N GLY A 415 24.89 -27.35 -30.30
CA GLY A 415 25.89 -26.92 -31.29
C GLY A 415 27.12 -27.82 -31.44
N HIS A 416 27.13 -29.03 -30.85
CA HIS A 416 28.29 -29.94 -30.89
C HIS A 416 28.28 -30.93 -32.07
N GLU A 417 27.41 -30.72 -33.07
CA GLU A 417 27.42 -31.52 -34.29
C GLU A 417 28.62 -31.15 -35.19
N LYS A 418 29.09 -32.12 -36.00
CA LYS A 418 30.35 -32.00 -36.79
C LYS A 418 30.38 -30.83 -37.78
N ASN A 419 29.23 -30.33 -38.22
CA ASN A 419 29.12 -29.21 -39.17
C ASN A 419 28.81 -27.87 -38.48
N GLY A 420 28.79 -27.83 -37.14
CA GLY A 420 28.35 -26.65 -36.38
C GLY A 420 26.88 -26.28 -36.63
N LEU A 421 26.42 -25.22 -35.97
CA LEU A 421 25.07 -24.70 -36.14
C LEU A 421 24.98 -23.87 -37.44
N SER A 422 23.90 -24.03 -38.20
CA SER A 422 23.66 -23.20 -39.39
C SER A 422 23.58 -21.71 -39.03
N ILE A 423 23.99 -20.83 -39.95
CA ILE A 423 23.92 -19.37 -39.76
C ILE A 423 22.48 -18.94 -39.42
N ARG A 424 21.48 -19.50 -40.09
CA ARG A 424 20.05 -19.21 -39.85
C ARG A 424 19.62 -19.64 -38.45
N ASP A 425 20.09 -20.80 -38.00
CA ASP A 425 19.69 -21.35 -36.71
C ASP A 425 20.42 -20.60 -35.58
N THR A 426 21.64 -20.12 -35.83
CA THR A 426 22.40 -19.25 -34.92
C THR A 426 21.73 -17.88 -34.78
N THR A 427 21.30 -17.25 -35.88
CA THR A 427 20.57 -15.98 -35.80
C THR A 427 19.22 -16.15 -35.10
N ALA A 428 18.51 -17.25 -35.36
CA ALA A 428 17.27 -17.60 -34.65
C ALA A 428 17.51 -17.78 -33.14
N LEU A 429 18.56 -18.51 -32.75
CA LEU A 429 18.95 -18.69 -31.36
C LEU A 429 19.20 -17.36 -30.64
N LEU A 430 20.01 -16.47 -31.23
CA LEU A 430 20.33 -15.17 -30.63
C LEU A 430 19.06 -14.34 -30.44
N TYR A 431 18.16 -14.35 -31.42
CA TYR A 431 16.89 -13.67 -31.33
C TYR A 431 15.97 -14.28 -30.26
N MET A 432 15.82 -15.60 -30.22
CA MET A 432 14.98 -16.29 -29.23
C MET A 432 15.50 -16.10 -27.80
N THR A 433 16.83 -16.10 -27.62
CA THR A 433 17.49 -15.82 -26.34
C THR A 433 17.19 -14.39 -25.86
N SER A 434 17.16 -13.43 -26.79
CA SER A 434 16.81 -12.04 -26.49
C SER A 434 15.34 -11.83 -26.12
N ALA A 435 14.43 -12.60 -26.73
CA ALA A 435 13.00 -12.32 -26.71
C ALA A 435 12.19 -13.12 -25.68
N LEU A 436 12.56 -14.37 -25.41
CA LEU A 436 11.74 -15.25 -24.57
C LEU A 436 11.76 -14.85 -23.09
N ILE A 437 12.93 -14.52 -22.54
CA ILE A 437 13.03 -14.20 -21.10
C ILE A 437 12.39 -12.85 -20.74
N PRO A 438 12.50 -11.74 -21.53
CA PRO A 438 11.75 -10.52 -21.27
C PRO A 438 10.24 -10.70 -21.13
N PHE A 439 9.62 -11.59 -21.93
CA PHE A 439 8.18 -11.84 -21.88
C PHE A 439 7.73 -12.30 -20.48
N THR A 440 8.43 -13.29 -19.93
CA THR A 440 8.13 -13.84 -18.58
C THR A 440 8.33 -12.79 -17.49
N ILE A 441 9.42 -12.02 -17.57
CA ILE A 441 9.80 -11.01 -16.57
C ILE A 441 8.82 -9.83 -16.55
N ILE A 442 8.28 -9.43 -17.70
CA ILE A 442 7.31 -8.34 -17.75
C ILE A 442 6.08 -8.67 -16.90
N LEU A 443 5.53 -9.88 -17.06
CA LEU A 443 4.35 -10.31 -16.31
C LEU A 443 4.64 -10.44 -14.81
N ASP A 444 5.77 -11.04 -14.44
CA ASP A 444 6.16 -11.24 -13.05
C ASP A 444 6.36 -9.91 -12.31
N VAL A 445 7.15 -9.00 -12.89
CA VAL A 445 7.45 -7.70 -12.27
C VAL A 445 6.20 -6.84 -12.13
N ILE A 446 5.28 -6.89 -13.11
CA ILE A 446 3.97 -6.23 -13.01
C ILE A 446 3.18 -6.80 -11.83
N ALA A 447 3.10 -8.12 -11.70
CA ALA A 447 2.38 -8.77 -10.59
C ALA A 447 2.97 -8.41 -9.22
N LYS A 448 4.29 -8.46 -9.09
CA LYS A 448 5.00 -8.06 -7.86
C LYS A 448 4.70 -6.60 -7.49
N CYS A 449 4.82 -5.68 -8.45
CA CYS A 449 4.60 -4.25 -8.22
C CYS A 449 3.15 -3.96 -7.79
N HIS A 450 2.15 -4.59 -8.40
CA HIS A 450 0.74 -4.42 -8.01
C HIS A 450 0.47 -4.96 -6.59
N SER A 451 1.05 -6.11 -6.22
CA SER A 451 0.88 -6.68 -4.88
C SER A 451 1.45 -5.79 -3.75
N GLU A 452 2.55 -5.09 -4.00
CA GLU A 452 3.22 -4.24 -3.00
C GLU A 452 2.66 -2.80 -2.97
N ARG A 453 1.99 -2.38 -4.04
CA ARG A 453 1.49 -1.02 -4.24
C ARG A 453 0.58 -0.55 -3.11
N ALA A 454 -0.31 -1.43 -2.66
CA ALA A 454 -1.26 -1.18 -1.58
C ALA A 454 -0.55 -0.72 -0.29
N MET A 455 0.59 -1.32 0.02
CA MET A 455 1.45 -0.95 1.14
C MET A 455 2.22 0.33 0.85
N LEU A 456 2.79 0.48 -0.35
CA LEU A 456 3.55 1.67 -0.75
C LEU A 456 2.75 2.97 -0.55
N TYR A 457 1.53 3.04 -1.09
CA TYR A 457 0.73 4.26 -0.95
C TYR A 457 0.29 4.51 0.49
N HIS A 458 0.06 3.46 1.28
CA HIS A 458 -0.19 3.61 2.70
C HIS A 458 1.01 4.25 3.43
N ASP A 459 2.23 3.77 3.16
CA ASP A 459 3.46 4.26 3.75
C ASP A 459 3.75 5.73 3.35
N LEU A 460 3.51 6.07 2.08
CA LEU A 460 3.66 7.43 1.54
C LEU A 460 2.61 8.40 2.10
N GLU A 461 1.34 7.99 2.21
CA GLU A 461 0.26 8.80 2.81
C GLU A 461 0.52 9.06 4.30
N GLY A 462 1.07 8.06 5.00
CA GLY A 462 1.51 8.13 6.39
C GLY A 462 2.77 8.97 6.60
N GLY A 463 3.45 9.39 5.53
CA GLY A 463 4.65 10.22 5.60
C GLY A 463 5.86 9.50 6.19
N MET A 464 5.94 8.17 6.09
CA MET A 464 7.05 7.39 6.66
C MET A 464 8.37 7.59 5.90
N TYR A 465 8.30 7.75 4.58
CA TYR A 465 9.45 8.04 3.72
C TYR A 465 9.03 8.81 2.47
N SER A 466 10.00 9.37 1.76
CA SER A 466 9.77 10.06 0.49
C SER A 466 9.87 9.11 -0.71
N VAL A 467 9.37 9.51 -1.87
CA VAL A 467 9.35 8.68 -3.08
C VAL A 467 10.76 8.34 -3.58
N SER A 468 11.72 9.27 -3.50
CA SER A 468 13.06 9.07 -4.06
C SER A 468 13.86 7.94 -3.37
N PRO A 469 13.96 7.86 -2.03
CA PRO A 469 14.60 6.73 -1.35
C PRO A 469 13.96 5.38 -1.67
N TYR A 470 12.63 5.34 -1.83
CA TYR A 470 11.93 4.12 -2.23
C TYR A 470 12.29 3.70 -3.65
N PHE A 471 12.26 4.63 -4.61
CA PHE A 471 12.62 4.38 -6.00
C PHE A 471 14.01 3.72 -6.12
N PHE A 472 15.04 4.30 -5.49
CA PHE A 472 16.38 3.71 -5.52
C PHE A 472 16.47 2.39 -4.76
N ALA A 473 15.78 2.26 -3.61
CA ALA A 473 15.79 1.03 -2.83
C ALA A 473 15.13 -0.12 -3.59
N LYS A 474 14.07 0.15 -4.36
CA LYS A 474 13.38 -0.84 -5.18
C LYS A 474 14.26 -1.31 -6.33
N ILE A 475 14.87 -0.37 -7.06
CA ILE A 475 15.77 -0.66 -8.19
C ILE A 475 16.97 -1.50 -7.74
N LEU A 476 17.65 -1.08 -6.66
CA LEU A 476 18.84 -1.78 -6.17
C LEU A 476 18.51 -3.06 -5.40
N GLY A 477 17.33 -3.14 -4.79
CA GLY A 477 16.88 -4.33 -4.05
C GLY A 477 16.60 -5.52 -4.96
N GLU A 478 16.16 -5.27 -6.19
CA GLU A 478 15.86 -6.30 -7.19
C GLU A 478 17.06 -6.69 -8.06
N LEU A 479 18.14 -5.90 -8.05
CA LEU A 479 19.34 -6.16 -8.84
C LEU A 479 19.98 -7.53 -8.56
N PRO A 480 20.14 -7.99 -7.29
CA PRO A 480 20.75 -9.29 -7.01
C PRO A 480 19.94 -10.47 -7.56
N GLU A 481 18.61 -10.41 -7.39
CA GLU A 481 17.65 -11.38 -7.93
C GLU A 481 17.78 -11.44 -9.47
N HIS A 482 17.77 -10.28 -10.11
CA HIS A 482 17.92 -10.15 -11.56
C HIS A 482 19.26 -10.73 -12.07
N CYS A 483 20.39 -10.40 -11.44
CA CYS A 483 21.70 -10.92 -11.84
C CYS A 483 21.76 -12.45 -11.76
N ILE A 484 21.21 -13.04 -10.68
CA ILE A 484 21.17 -14.50 -10.52
C ILE A 484 20.34 -15.15 -11.63
N PHE A 485 19.17 -14.60 -11.96
CA PHE A 485 18.33 -15.16 -13.03
C PHE A 485 18.95 -15.05 -14.42
N VAL A 486 19.61 -13.93 -14.75
CA VAL A 486 20.30 -13.79 -16.04
C VAL A 486 21.49 -14.75 -16.14
N VAL A 487 22.22 -15.00 -15.04
CA VAL A 487 23.30 -16.00 -15.00
C VAL A 487 22.75 -17.42 -15.24
N ILE A 488 21.69 -17.81 -14.54
CA ILE A 488 21.05 -19.13 -14.69
C ILE A 488 20.52 -19.31 -16.11
N TYR A 489 19.99 -18.26 -16.73
CA TYR A 489 19.44 -18.31 -18.07
C TYR A 489 20.51 -18.30 -19.18
N GLY A 490 21.48 -17.38 -19.11
CA GLY A 490 22.42 -17.12 -20.20
C GLY A 490 23.56 -18.13 -20.31
N ILE A 491 24.10 -18.63 -19.18
CA ILE A 491 25.27 -19.51 -19.21
C ILE A 491 24.97 -20.84 -19.91
N PRO A 492 23.91 -21.60 -19.57
CA PRO A 492 23.70 -22.91 -20.20
C PRO A 492 23.42 -22.80 -21.69
N ILE A 493 22.66 -21.79 -22.14
CA ILE A 493 22.41 -21.55 -23.57
C ILE A 493 23.72 -21.34 -24.32
N TYR A 494 24.63 -20.50 -23.77
CA TYR A 494 25.87 -20.15 -24.45
C TYR A 494 26.73 -21.38 -24.77
N TRP A 495 26.90 -22.24 -23.76
CA TRP A 495 27.75 -23.43 -23.86
C TRP A 495 27.07 -24.60 -24.59
N LEU A 496 25.76 -24.82 -24.40
CA LEU A 496 25.05 -25.90 -25.10
C LEU A 496 24.97 -25.64 -26.61
N ALA A 497 24.76 -24.38 -26.99
CA ALA A 497 24.71 -23.98 -28.39
C ALA A 497 26.08 -23.82 -29.04
N ASN A 498 27.18 -23.99 -28.29
CA ASN A 498 28.55 -23.90 -28.78
C ASN A 498 28.80 -22.58 -29.55
N LEU A 499 28.39 -21.45 -28.95
CA LEU A 499 28.71 -20.10 -29.45
C LEU A 499 30.23 -19.85 -29.31
N VAL A 500 30.75 -18.76 -29.88
CA VAL A 500 32.22 -18.52 -29.97
C VAL A 500 32.85 -18.63 -28.57
N PRO A 501 33.80 -19.54 -28.31
CA PRO A 501 34.28 -19.82 -26.95
C PRO A 501 35.19 -18.73 -26.36
N ASP A 502 35.39 -17.61 -27.07
CA ASP A 502 36.26 -16.53 -26.63
C ASP A 502 35.68 -15.77 -25.42
N PRO A 503 36.49 -15.49 -24.39
CA PRO A 503 36.01 -14.87 -23.15
C PRO A 503 35.46 -13.46 -23.38
N GLU A 504 35.99 -12.72 -24.35
CA GLU A 504 35.50 -11.39 -24.72
C GLU A 504 34.09 -11.48 -25.34
N HIS A 505 33.90 -12.38 -26.30
CA HIS A 505 32.61 -12.61 -26.96
C HIS A 505 31.54 -13.06 -25.96
N PHE A 506 31.92 -13.94 -25.02
CA PHE A 506 31.03 -14.37 -23.93
C PHE A 506 30.59 -13.19 -23.06
N LEU A 507 31.53 -12.38 -22.57
CA LEU A 507 31.22 -11.26 -21.68
C LEU A 507 30.38 -10.18 -22.36
N LEU A 508 30.69 -9.85 -23.62
CA LEU A 508 29.92 -8.90 -24.42
C LEU A 508 28.49 -9.39 -24.66
N ASN A 509 28.33 -10.64 -25.11
CA ASN A 509 27.02 -11.24 -25.34
C ASN A 509 26.19 -11.33 -24.04
N PHE A 510 26.83 -11.70 -22.93
CA PHE A 510 26.19 -11.74 -21.62
C PHE A 510 25.75 -10.36 -21.13
N LEU A 511 26.59 -9.33 -21.33
CA LEU A 511 26.25 -7.94 -20.97
C LEU A 511 25.07 -7.42 -21.80
N LEU A 512 25.02 -7.72 -23.10
CA LEU A 512 23.87 -7.38 -23.95
C LEU A 512 22.59 -8.04 -23.43
N LEU A 513 22.64 -9.35 -23.14
CA LEU A 513 21.52 -10.09 -22.59
C LEU A 513 21.06 -9.46 -21.27
N TRP A 514 21.99 -9.17 -20.36
CA TRP A 514 21.68 -8.50 -19.09
C TRP A 514 20.96 -7.16 -19.30
N LEU A 515 21.46 -6.30 -20.19
CA LEU A 515 20.85 -5.01 -20.50
C LEU A 515 19.45 -5.15 -21.11
N ALA A 516 19.25 -6.11 -22.02
CA ALA A 516 17.94 -6.33 -22.63
C ALA A 516 16.89 -6.78 -21.61
N VAL A 517 17.27 -7.74 -20.76
CA VAL A 517 16.39 -8.23 -19.70
C VAL A 517 16.09 -7.14 -18.68
N TYR A 518 17.08 -6.34 -18.31
CA TYR A 518 16.88 -5.21 -17.42
C TYR A 518 16.02 -4.09 -18.05
N SER A 519 16.12 -3.88 -19.37
CA SER A 519 15.24 -2.96 -20.11
C SER A 519 13.77 -3.39 -20.01
N ALA A 520 13.51 -4.68 -20.15
CA ALA A 520 12.17 -5.25 -19.99
C ALA A 520 11.64 -5.07 -18.56
N ARG A 521 12.49 -5.27 -17.54
CA ARG A 521 12.15 -5.01 -16.13
C ARG A 521 11.83 -3.54 -15.88
N ALA A 522 12.64 -2.61 -16.40
CA ALA A 522 12.40 -1.18 -16.27
C ALA A 522 11.08 -0.75 -16.95
N MET A 523 10.78 -1.31 -18.13
CA MET A 523 9.50 -1.10 -18.83
C MET A 523 8.32 -1.62 -17.99
N ALA A 524 8.44 -2.82 -17.42
CA ALA A 524 7.40 -3.42 -16.58
C ALA A 524 7.12 -2.59 -15.31
N LEU A 525 8.16 -2.10 -14.64
CA LEU A 525 8.02 -1.20 -13.49
C LEU A 525 7.29 0.10 -13.86
N TRP A 526 7.66 0.70 -15.00
CA TRP A 526 7.00 1.91 -15.49
C TRP A 526 5.51 1.68 -15.77
N VAL A 527 5.18 0.62 -16.52
CA VAL A 527 3.80 0.27 -16.88
C VAL A 527 2.96 -0.01 -15.62
N ALA A 528 3.51 -0.76 -14.65
CA ALA A 528 2.84 -1.05 -13.40
C ALA A 528 2.59 0.19 -12.54
N ALA A 529 3.51 1.16 -12.51
CA ALA A 529 3.31 2.42 -11.79
C ALA A 529 2.36 3.39 -12.51
N LEU A 530 2.28 3.31 -13.83
CA LEU A 530 1.41 4.15 -14.64
C LEU A 530 -0.05 3.72 -14.48
N LEU A 531 -0.32 2.41 -14.56
CA LEU A 531 -1.65 1.87 -14.71
C LEU A 531 -2.26 1.32 -13.40
N PRO A 532 -3.56 1.54 -13.16
CA PRO A 532 -4.19 1.29 -11.87
C PRO A 532 -4.61 -0.17 -11.63
N THR A 533 -4.73 -1.00 -12.65
CA THR A 533 -5.13 -2.42 -12.47
C THR A 533 -4.07 -3.35 -13.03
N LEU A 534 -3.98 -4.55 -12.43
CA LEU A 534 -3.08 -5.61 -12.89
C LEU A 534 -3.37 -5.97 -14.36
N GLN A 535 -4.63 -6.15 -14.72
CA GLN A 535 -5.04 -6.60 -16.06
C GLN A 535 -4.67 -5.56 -17.13
N LEU A 536 -4.90 -4.27 -16.86
CA LEU A 536 -4.56 -3.21 -17.81
C LEU A 536 -3.04 -3.05 -17.96
N SER A 537 -2.31 -3.19 -16.85
CA SER A 537 -0.85 -3.16 -16.85
C SER A 537 -0.26 -4.32 -17.65
N ALA A 538 -0.74 -5.54 -17.41
CA ALA A 538 -0.32 -6.73 -18.13
C ALA A 538 -0.65 -6.63 -19.63
N PHE A 539 -1.84 -6.12 -19.97
CA PHE A 539 -2.23 -5.86 -21.35
C PHE A 539 -1.28 -4.88 -22.04
N LEU A 540 -1.04 -3.70 -21.45
CA LEU A 540 -0.16 -2.69 -22.05
C LEU A 540 1.29 -3.20 -22.15
N GLY A 541 1.79 -3.90 -21.11
CA GLY A 541 3.11 -4.51 -21.12
C GLY A 541 3.28 -5.51 -22.27
N ASN A 542 2.30 -6.39 -22.48
CA ASN A 542 2.31 -7.37 -23.56
C ASN A 542 2.16 -6.72 -24.95
N VAL A 543 1.34 -5.67 -25.09
CA VAL A 543 1.21 -4.94 -26.35
C VAL A 543 2.52 -4.27 -26.74
N LEU A 544 3.18 -3.60 -25.79
CA LEU A 544 4.49 -2.99 -26.01
C LEU A 544 5.55 -4.04 -26.37
N PHE A 545 5.61 -5.13 -25.60
CA PHE A 545 6.52 -6.25 -25.90
C PHE A 545 6.29 -6.84 -27.28
N THR A 546 5.05 -7.17 -27.64
CA THR A 546 4.71 -7.75 -28.96
C THR A 546 5.09 -6.78 -30.10
N SER A 547 4.90 -5.47 -29.90
CA SER A 547 5.31 -4.46 -30.87
C SER A 547 6.84 -4.44 -31.05
N PHE A 548 7.60 -4.54 -29.95
CA PHE A 548 9.06 -4.63 -29.96
C PHE A 548 9.58 -5.94 -30.55
N TYR A 549 8.87 -7.04 -30.34
CA TYR A 549 9.16 -8.35 -30.91
C TYR A 549 9.01 -8.31 -32.44
N LEU A 550 7.86 -7.87 -32.95
CA LEU A 550 7.63 -7.82 -34.40
C LEU A 550 8.59 -6.85 -35.13
N SER A 551 9.06 -5.81 -34.45
CA SER A 551 10.00 -4.81 -34.98
C SER A 551 11.48 -5.11 -34.69
N GLY A 552 11.80 -6.30 -34.17
CA GLY A 552 13.14 -6.69 -33.72
C GLY A 552 14.17 -6.99 -34.82
N GLY A 553 13.76 -7.10 -36.09
CA GLY A 553 14.65 -7.30 -37.23
C GLY A 553 14.84 -8.75 -37.69
N PHE A 554 14.53 -9.75 -36.86
CA PHE A 554 14.57 -11.17 -37.23
C PHE A 554 13.27 -11.64 -37.91
N VAL A 555 12.11 -11.35 -37.32
CA VAL A 555 10.79 -11.78 -37.85
C VAL A 555 10.46 -11.07 -39.17
N ILE A 556 10.79 -9.79 -39.24
CA ILE A 556 10.63 -8.94 -40.42
C ILE A 556 11.94 -8.18 -40.60
N SER A 557 12.51 -8.21 -41.80
CA SER A 557 13.71 -7.43 -42.12
C SER A 557 13.48 -5.94 -41.94
N LEU A 558 14.46 -5.22 -41.40
CA LEU A 558 14.32 -3.81 -41.06
C LEU A 558 14.05 -2.91 -42.28
N ASN A 559 14.61 -3.28 -43.43
CA ASN A 559 14.44 -2.53 -44.69
C ASN A 559 13.05 -2.66 -45.31
N SER A 560 12.32 -3.74 -45.01
CA SER A 560 10.95 -3.93 -45.50
C SER A 560 9.90 -3.24 -44.63
N LEU A 561 10.28 -2.67 -43.49
CA LEU A 561 9.35 -2.01 -42.58
C LEU A 561 8.91 -0.65 -43.15
N TRP A 562 7.61 -0.40 -43.10
CA TRP A 562 7.09 0.95 -43.32
C TRP A 562 7.58 1.91 -42.20
N THR A 563 7.54 3.21 -42.47
CA THR A 563 8.09 4.28 -41.62
C THR A 563 7.64 4.20 -40.17
N VAL A 564 6.38 3.85 -39.90
CA VAL A 564 5.82 3.82 -38.53
C VAL A 564 6.41 2.67 -37.69
N PRO A 565 6.31 1.38 -38.09
CA PRO A 565 7.02 0.28 -37.41
C PRO A 565 8.53 0.47 -37.33
N PHE A 566 9.15 1.15 -38.31
CA PHE A 566 10.57 1.44 -38.28
C PHE A 566 10.97 2.38 -37.13
N TRP A 567 10.16 3.40 -36.82
CA TRP A 567 10.38 4.24 -35.63
C TRP A 567 10.22 3.45 -34.33
N VAL A 568 9.25 2.54 -34.26
CA VAL A 568 9.07 1.64 -33.11
C VAL A 568 10.30 0.73 -32.94
N SER A 569 10.85 0.23 -34.04
CA SER A 569 12.08 -0.58 -34.04
C SER A 569 13.25 0.16 -33.36
N LYS A 570 13.40 1.47 -33.59
CA LYS A 570 14.46 2.27 -32.94
C LYS A 570 14.30 2.40 -31.42
N ILE A 571 13.08 2.27 -30.90
CA ILE A 571 12.79 2.30 -29.45
C ILE A 571 12.84 0.89 -28.85
N SER A 572 12.73 -0.15 -29.68
CA SER A 572 12.73 -1.55 -29.27
C SER A 572 14.09 -1.97 -28.70
N PHE A 573 14.11 -2.32 -27.41
CA PHE A 573 15.31 -2.90 -26.79
C PHE A 573 15.65 -4.28 -27.38
N LEU A 574 14.67 -5.02 -27.92
CA LEU A 574 14.89 -6.32 -28.56
C LEU A 574 15.68 -6.16 -29.86
N ARG A 575 15.39 -5.13 -30.65
CA ARG A 575 16.15 -4.83 -31.88
C ARG A 575 17.63 -4.56 -31.58
N TRP A 576 17.91 -3.63 -30.66
CA TRP A 576 19.29 -3.25 -30.31
C TRP A 576 20.06 -4.38 -29.64
N ASN A 577 19.39 -5.21 -28.86
CA ASN A 577 19.99 -6.41 -28.30
C ASN A 577 20.33 -7.42 -29.41
N PHE A 578 19.39 -7.73 -30.30
CA PHE A 578 19.62 -8.66 -31.41
C PHE A 578 20.73 -8.18 -32.35
N GLU A 579 20.72 -6.90 -32.74
CA GLU A 579 21.77 -6.27 -33.54
C GLU A 579 23.14 -6.42 -32.88
N GLY A 580 23.24 -6.12 -31.57
CA GLY A 580 24.48 -6.30 -30.81
C GLY A 580 24.94 -7.76 -30.72
N MET A 581 24.03 -8.70 -30.42
CA MET A 581 24.38 -10.12 -30.27
C MET A 581 24.86 -10.72 -31.60
N VAL A 582 24.23 -10.35 -32.72
CA VAL A 582 24.64 -10.74 -34.06
C VAL A 582 26.01 -10.16 -34.41
N GLN A 583 26.25 -8.88 -34.13
CA GLN A 583 27.57 -8.27 -34.36
C GLN A 583 28.67 -8.96 -33.55
N VAL A 584 28.45 -9.23 -32.26
CA VAL A 584 29.43 -9.94 -31.43
C VAL A 584 29.71 -11.33 -32.01
N GLN A 585 28.69 -12.10 -32.38
CA GLN A 585 28.86 -13.48 -32.81
C GLN A 585 29.48 -13.64 -34.22
N PHE A 586 29.16 -12.74 -35.17
CA PHE A 586 29.48 -12.92 -36.59
C PHE A 586 30.65 -12.08 -37.11
N THR A 587 31.13 -11.06 -36.40
CA THR A 587 32.15 -10.14 -36.97
C THR A 587 33.50 -10.81 -37.22
N ASP A 588 33.95 -11.65 -36.29
CA ASP A 588 35.29 -12.28 -36.32
C ASP A 588 35.25 -13.78 -36.70
N THR A 589 34.09 -14.31 -37.12
CA THR A 589 33.92 -15.74 -37.43
C THR A 589 33.85 -16.02 -38.93
N THR A 590 34.39 -17.17 -39.35
CA THR A 590 34.30 -17.69 -40.72
C THR A 590 33.51 -19.00 -40.73
N TYR A 591 32.49 -19.09 -41.58
CA TYR A 591 31.65 -20.28 -41.70
C TYR A 591 32.00 -21.07 -42.96
N GLU A 592 32.14 -22.39 -42.82
CA GLU A 592 32.31 -23.28 -43.97
C GLU A 592 30.95 -23.78 -44.46
N MET A 593 30.62 -23.50 -45.72
CA MET A 593 29.43 -24.03 -46.39
C MET A 593 29.82 -25.03 -47.47
N THR A 594 29.34 -26.26 -47.35
CA THR A 594 29.44 -27.28 -48.39
C THR A 594 28.28 -27.14 -49.37
N ASN A 595 28.56 -26.79 -50.63
CA ASN A 595 27.58 -26.87 -51.72
C ASN A 595 28.05 -27.93 -52.73
N GLY A 596 27.44 -29.11 -52.69
CA GLY A 596 27.92 -30.27 -53.44
C GLY A 596 29.28 -30.77 -52.93
N ASN A 597 30.28 -30.89 -53.81
CA ASN A 597 31.64 -31.32 -53.47
C ASN A 597 32.60 -30.16 -53.09
N ILE A 598 32.13 -28.91 -53.08
CA ILE A 598 32.96 -27.72 -52.86
C ILE A 598 32.60 -27.07 -51.52
N THR A 599 33.61 -26.83 -50.69
CA THR A 599 33.54 -26.06 -49.44
C THR A 599 33.91 -24.60 -49.71
N TYR A 600 32.98 -23.68 -49.43
CA TYR A 600 33.22 -22.24 -49.47
C TYR A 600 33.35 -21.68 -48.06
N GLN A 601 34.30 -20.80 -47.82
CA GLN A 601 34.38 -20.04 -46.57
C GLN A 601 33.69 -18.69 -46.73
N ILE A 602 32.65 -18.45 -45.94
CA ILE A 602 31.89 -17.20 -45.93
C ILE A 602 32.29 -16.43 -44.66
N PRO A 603 32.86 -15.22 -44.79
CA PRO A 603 33.10 -14.36 -43.62
C PRO A 603 31.77 -13.94 -43.00
N GLY A 604 31.64 -14.05 -41.68
CA GLY A 604 30.43 -13.72 -40.94
C GLY A 604 30.01 -12.25 -41.08
N LYS A 605 30.94 -11.35 -41.41
CA LYS A 605 30.64 -9.96 -41.78
C LYS A 605 29.69 -9.81 -42.97
N LEU A 606 29.67 -10.77 -43.91
CA LEU A 606 28.67 -10.76 -44.98
C LEU A 606 27.26 -11.07 -44.46
N VAL A 607 27.14 -11.82 -43.37
CA VAL A 607 25.86 -12.13 -42.71
C VAL A 607 25.30 -10.88 -42.03
N THR A 608 26.13 -10.12 -41.33
CA THR A 608 25.70 -8.88 -40.67
C THR A 608 25.26 -7.83 -41.70
N GLN A 609 25.95 -7.75 -42.84
CA GLN A 609 25.59 -6.90 -43.97
C GLN A 609 24.31 -7.35 -44.66
N ALA A 610 24.11 -8.66 -44.87
CA ALA A 610 22.91 -9.21 -45.49
C ALA A 610 21.64 -9.00 -44.63
N LEU A 611 21.80 -8.89 -43.30
CA LEU A 611 20.71 -8.59 -42.38
C LEU A 611 20.51 -7.07 -42.16
N ASP A 612 21.32 -6.22 -42.79
CA ASP A 612 21.37 -4.76 -42.58
C ASP A 612 21.63 -4.37 -41.11
N LEU A 613 22.36 -5.22 -40.38
CA LEU A 613 22.71 -5.04 -38.97
C LEU A 613 24.14 -4.52 -38.77
N ASP A 614 24.82 -4.07 -39.84
CA ASP A 614 26.16 -3.44 -39.81
C ASP A 614 26.09 -1.90 -39.84
N SER A 615 24.88 -1.33 -39.68
CA SER A 615 24.65 0.11 -39.82
C SER A 615 25.26 0.97 -38.69
N HIS A 616 25.45 0.36 -37.51
CA HIS A 616 25.95 1.03 -36.33
C HIS A 616 27.08 0.21 -35.68
N PRO A 617 28.10 0.86 -35.10
CA PRO A 617 29.16 0.15 -34.39
C PRO A 617 28.64 -0.44 -33.08
N LEU A 618 29.22 -1.56 -32.65
CA LEU A 618 28.79 -2.35 -31.49
C LEU A 618 28.52 -1.54 -30.21
N TYR A 619 29.37 -0.56 -29.89
CA TYR A 619 29.23 0.25 -28.67
C TYR A 619 27.92 1.08 -28.64
N VAL A 620 27.37 1.41 -29.81
CA VAL A 620 26.10 2.15 -29.93
C VAL A 620 24.95 1.32 -29.37
N SER A 621 24.92 0.02 -29.62
CA SER A 621 23.87 -0.87 -29.10
C SER A 621 23.84 -0.86 -27.57
N TYR A 622 25.01 -0.89 -26.90
CA TYR A 622 25.10 -0.79 -25.43
C TYR A 622 24.64 0.57 -24.90
N LEU A 623 25.06 1.66 -25.54
CA LEU A 623 24.68 3.02 -25.14
C LEU A 623 23.17 3.25 -25.31
N VAL A 624 22.60 2.78 -26.42
CA VAL A 624 21.16 2.93 -26.69
C VAL A 624 20.34 2.09 -25.71
N LEU A 625 20.72 0.84 -25.44
CA LEU A 625 20.06 0.01 -24.41
C LEU A 625 20.11 0.69 -23.04
N THR A 626 21.27 1.21 -22.65
CA THR A 626 21.43 1.96 -21.39
C THR A 626 20.55 3.22 -21.35
N GLY A 627 20.45 3.93 -22.48
CA GLY A 627 19.57 5.08 -22.64
C GLY A 627 18.08 4.72 -22.52
N ILE A 628 17.65 3.61 -23.12
CA ILE A 628 16.28 3.08 -23.01
C ILE A 628 15.95 2.74 -21.55
N ILE A 629 16.86 2.07 -20.85
CA ILE A 629 16.74 1.77 -19.41
C ILE A 629 16.55 3.07 -18.62
N CYS A 630 17.42 4.06 -18.81
CA CYS A 630 17.33 5.34 -18.11
C CYS A 630 16.01 6.06 -18.39
N SER A 631 15.51 6.00 -19.63
CA SER A 631 14.22 6.57 -20.03
C SER A 631 13.05 5.90 -19.30
N PHE A 632 12.98 4.57 -19.29
CA PHE A 632 11.92 3.85 -18.56
C PHE A 632 11.99 4.06 -17.05
N LEU A 633 13.19 4.12 -16.47
CA LEU A 633 13.36 4.42 -15.05
C LEU A 633 12.95 5.86 -14.72
N LEU A 634 13.22 6.83 -15.59
CA LEU A 634 12.74 8.21 -15.43
C LEU A 634 11.21 8.25 -15.47
N LEU A 635 10.60 7.57 -16.44
CA LEU A 635 9.14 7.47 -16.54
C LEU A 635 8.54 6.79 -15.32
N TYR A 636 9.16 5.73 -14.79
CA TYR A 636 8.76 5.08 -13.54
C TYR A 636 8.80 6.06 -12.36
N TYR A 637 9.87 6.86 -12.21
CA TYR A 637 9.98 7.88 -11.17
C TYR A 637 8.88 8.95 -11.29
N LEU A 638 8.63 9.43 -12.51
CA LEU A 638 7.58 10.41 -12.78
C LEU A 638 6.19 9.86 -12.45
N SER A 639 5.91 8.61 -12.84
CA SER A 639 4.66 7.92 -12.51
C SER A 639 4.47 7.85 -10.99
N LEU A 640 5.47 7.37 -10.24
CA LEU A 640 5.37 7.28 -8.77
C LEU A 640 5.19 8.64 -8.07
N ARG A 641 5.78 9.71 -8.62
CA ARG A 641 5.76 11.04 -7.99
C ARG A 641 4.46 11.81 -8.28
N PHE A 642 3.95 11.72 -9.50
CA PHE A 642 2.83 12.54 -9.95
C PHE A 642 1.50 11.78 -10.00
N ILE A 643 1.53 10.47 -10.22
CA ILE A 643 0.32 9.66 -10.32
C ILE A 643 0.02 9.07 -8.95
N LYS A 644 -0.98 9.65 -8.28
CA LYS A 644 -1.53 9.07 -7.05
C LYS A 644 -2.51 7.96 -7.43
N GLN A 645 -2.11 6.70 -7.34
CA GLN A 645 -3.06 5.60 -7.45
C GLN A 645 -3.71 5.32 -6.10
N LYS A 646 -4.99 4.93 -6.12
CA LYS A 646 -5.72 4.63 -4.90
C LYS A 646 -5.35 3.24 -4.40
N SER A 647 -5.33 3.13 -3.09
CA SER A 647 -4.91 1.93 -2.38
C SER A 647 -5.94 0.78 -2.45
N THR A 648 -7.18 1.05 -2.89
CA THR A 648 -8.36 0.15 -2.83
C THR A 648 -8.90 -0.22 -4.21
N GLN A 649 -8.12 -0.07 -5.29
CA GLN A 649 -8.59 -0.29 -6.67
C GLN A 649 -8.50 -1.74 -7.17
N ASP A 650 -8.17 -2.69 -6.29
CA ASP A 650 -8.08 -4.10 -6.64
C ASP A 650 -9.41 -4.81 -6.34
N TRP A 651 -10.49 -4.40 -7.01
CA TRP A 651 -11.70 -5.21 -7.23
C TRP A 651 -12.34 -4.84 -8.57
#